data_AF-A0A533YE78-F1
#
_entry.id   AF-A0A533YE78-F1
#
_cell.length_a   1.000
_cell.length_b   1.000
_cell.length_c   1.000
_cell.angle_alpha   90.00
_cell.angle_beta   90.00
_cell.angle_gamma   90.00
#
_symmetry.space_group_name_H-M   'P 1'
#
loop_
_entity.id
_entity.type
_entity.pdbx_description
1 polymer ?
#
loop_
_entity_poly.entity_id
_entity_poly.type
_entity_poly.pdbx_seq_one_letter_code
_entity_poly.pdbx_strand_id
1 'polypeptide(L)'
;MLAMLQLAPQETRFRQDLIVVSQQALANPEDPAFVIKDPETGKFFRFHEVEHFIAQQLDGSAPLEEIRHRVEERFHAPLSPDTLERFIKTLRRLGLLEESKDSRKSPVSGRGRFHGSVLYFRVNFFDPNRLFDRLIGKIRFFFTPYFLACSAALILFAAGLAIVNWDEISQDVSALFRIDMILWIWLTVLVVTTFHEFAHGLTCKHFGGEVHEVGFLLMYFQPCLYCNVSDAWLFPEKSKRLWVTFAGPYFEFCIWALATIVWRITDQETWLNQATLVVMATSGVQTFLDFNPLMKRDGYYFLSDYLDMPNLRKRAFRYSGAATKRLFGVKNKDAIAVTPREHRVFLVYGLVAGTFSFSVLSGAALFLGSSLIDNYRGAGFALFSAILPVIFRKPVKKSIAYFPTLIKSVPEKLASLGRSAIRLGVVAALLAVLFLVHLDLTVWGQFRIVPLQNTDIRAEVEGIILEILVKEQDRVRKGDVIARLSDRDFRAELQKTEAQIDQSRAKLKLLKAGARREEIEVATRTIDTARTKQEKAFKMYEQAKQMRGEQLAKAENAVDKTEKLYEQRKQIRAEQLANAQSAVEKAEERLNYQKKDLERYIGILKAGHISRSEYEVVEEEEITREKELEAARGSLKLALADNLSDIQKELEAARGDLKLVLANDLAEFRHEVAVAEKELDMTKGQLKVLLAGSRLEEIEATEAEIAGLEGQRRYLLEQLRLLNAVSPVDGTITTPTQQLNGMIGQHVSKGDLIAEVHDLTTVTAEISVSEKEIADVAVGQDVVLKARSYPEKTFEGKVMAIATTAAQNASSGAGSTVLVLTQLDNSSLLLKPDMTGNAKILCGKRPVFALATRRIARYFRVEVWSWW
;
A
#
# COMPACT_ATOMS: atom_id res chain seq x y z
N MET A 1 76.15 55.76 -52.77
CA MET A 1 77.52 55.31 -53.10
C MET A 1 78.27 55.19 -51.76
N LEU A 2 78.81 54.00 -51.44
CA LEU A 2 79.16 53.45 -50.09
C LEU A 2 77.95 52.80 -49.39
N ALA A 3 77.39 51.66 -49.82
CA ALA A 3 77.94 50.34 -50.10
C ALA A 3 78.55 49.63 -48.86
N MET A 4 77.74 48.72 -48.33
CA MET A 4 78.09 47.42 -47.75
C MET A 4 78.85 47.37 -46.42
N LEU A 5 78.07 47.28 -45.33
CA LEU A 5 78.41 46.34 -44.27
C LEU A 5 78.28 44.93 -44.85
N GLN A 6 79.39 44.41 -45.38
CA GLN A 6 79.55 43.03 -45.79
C GLN A 6 79.30 42.14 -44.58
N LEU A 7 78.09 41.58 -44.49
CA LEU A 7 77.88 40.34 -43.76
C LEU A 7 78.84 39.31 -44.37
N ALA A 8 79.70 38.72 -43.55
CA ALA A 8 80.68 37.75 -44.02
C ALA A 8 79.97 36.59 -44.75
N PRO A 9 80.46 36.15 -45.93
CA PRO A 9 79.79 35.14 -46.75
C PRO A 9 79.45 33.87 -45.94
N GLN A 10 80.37 33.41 -45.08
CA GLN A 10 80.19 32.20 -44.27
C GLN A 10 79.05 32.25 -43.22
N GLU A 11 78.53 33.42 -42.84
CA GLU A 11 77.49 33.56 -41.80
C GLU A 11 76.05 33.59 -42.33
N THR A 12 75.89 33.39 -43.64
CA THR A 12 74.58 33.43 -44.33
C THR A 12 74.21 32.10 -44.95
N ARG A 13 74.86 31.01 -44.57
CA ARG A 13 74.56 29.68 -45.12
C ARG A 13 73.37 29.03 -44.42
N PHE A 14 72.43 28.51 -45.20
CA PHE A 14 71.30 27.75 -44.70
C PHE A 14 71.74 26.35 -44.23
N ARG A 15 71.26 25.94 -43.06
CA ARG A 15 71.62 24.66 -42.44
C ARG A 15 71.19 23.46 -43.29
N GLN A 16 72.12 22.54 -43.57
CA GLN A 16 71.89 21.35 -44.40
C GLN A 16 71.32 20.15 -43.62
N ASP A 17 71.33 20.20 -42.28
CA ASP A 17 70.80 19.14 -41.42
C ASP A 17 69.28 19.24 -41.18
N LEU A 18 68.63 20.29 -41.70
CA LEU A 18 67.20 20.51 -41.58
C LEU A 18 66.41 19.55 -42.48
N ILE A 19 65.35 18.95 -41.93
CA ILE A 19 64.45 18.10 -42.70
C ILE A 19 63.41 18.98 -43.37
N VAL A 20 63.40 19.01 -44.71
CA VAL A 20 62.48 19.81 -45.51
C VAL A 20 61.51 18.92 -46.27
N VAL A 21 60.20 19.18 -46.12
CA VAL A 21 59.15 18.49 -46.89
C VAL A 21 58.25 19.50 -47.58
N SER A 22 58.00 19.30 -48.87
CA SER A 22 57.02 20.07 -49.63
C SER A 22 55.60 19.59 -49.36
N GLN A 23 54.68 20.51 -49.08
CA GLN A 23 53.25 20.25 -48.90
C GLN A 23 52.43 21.04 -49.91
N GLN A 24 51.57 20.35 -50.65
CA GLN A 24 50.56 20.99 -51.49
C GLN A 24 49.38 21.42 -50.61
N ALA A 25 49.08 22.72 -50.58
CA ALA A 25 47.98 23.26 -49.79
C ALA A 25 46.67 23.27 -50.60
N LEU A 26 45.56 22.78 -50.03
CA LEU A 26 44.23 22.78 -50.69
C LEU A 26 43.69 24.19 -51.00
N ALA A 27 44.23 25.22 -50.34
CA ALA A 27 43.79 26.60 -50.44
C ALA A 27 44.34 27.32 -51.69
N ASN A 28 45.53 26.92 -52.17
CA ASN A 28 46.15 27.48 -53.37
C ASN A 28 47.06 26.43 -54.03
N PRO A 29 46.60 25.73 -55.09
CA PRO A 29 47.42 24.71 -55.77
C PRO A 29 48.70 25.25 -56.42
N GLU A 30 48.76 26.57 -56.64
CA GLU A 30 49.85 27.27 -57.33
C GLU A 30 51.01 27.70 -56.42
N ASP A 31 50.88 27.64 -55.08
CA ASP A 31 51.95 28.03 -54.13
C ASP A 31 52.15 26.91 -53.07
N PRO A 32 53.09 25.98 -53.29
CA PRO A 32 53.39 24.91 -52.34
C PRO A 32 54.04 25.46 -51.07
N ALA A 33 53.54 25.03 -49.91
CA ALA A 33 54.14 25.37 -48.62
C ALA A 33 55.20 24.35 -48.24
N PHE A 34 56.36 24.80 -47.77
CA PHE A 34 57.46 23.94 -47.32
C PHE A 34 57.49 23.90 -45.78
N VAL A 35 57.51 22.71 -45.20
CA VAL A 35 57.64 22.51 -43.76
C VAL A 35 59.07 22.07 -43.45
N ILE A 36 59.72 22.79 -42.55
CA ILE A 36 61.11 22.59 -42.14
C ILE A 36 61.13 22.18 -40.67
N LYS A 37 61.70 21.01 -40.37
CA LYS A 37 61.94 20.53 -39.00
C LYS A 37 63.41 20.72 -38.64
N ASP A 38 63.64 21.36 -37.50
CA ASP A 38 64.94 21.36 -36.84
C ASP A 38 65.06 20.09 -35.98
N PRO A 39 65.99 19.17 -36.31
CA PRO A 39 66.13 17.90 -35.60
C PRO A 39 66.64 18.05 -34.16
N GLU A 40 67.36 19.14 -33.84
CA GLU A 40 67.92 19.37 -32.50
C GLU A 40 66.91 20.02 -31.56
N THR A 41 66.12 20.98 -32.05
CA THR A 41 65.14 21.71 -31.22
C THR A 41 63.73 21.14 -31.30
N GLY A 42 63.44 20.27 -32.27
CA GLY A 42 62.11 19.69 -32.50
C GLY A 42 61.07 20.72 -32.96
N LYS A 43 61.50 21.91 -33.42
CA LYS A 43 60.61 22.98 -33.87
C LYS A 43 60.30 22.85 -35.36
N PHE A 44 59.06 23.21 -35.70
CA PHE A 44 58.56 23.21 -37.08
C PHE A 44 58.34 24.63 -37.57
N PHE A 45 58.81 24.90 -38.79
CA PHE A 45 58.65 26.16 -39.48
C PHE A 45 57.96 25.92 -40.82
N ARG A 46 57.04 26.81 -41.22
CA ARG A 46 56.32 26.72 -42.50
C ARG A 46 56.69 27.93 -43.35
N PHE A 47 57.31 27.69 -44.49
CA PHE A 47 57.71 28.68 -45.48
C PHE A 47 56.82 28.59 -46.73
N HIS A 48 56.56 29.71 -47.36
CA HIS A 48 55.95 29.77 -48.70
C HIS A 48 57.01 29.50 -49.77
N GLU A 49 56.62 29.28 -51.02
CA GLU A 49 57.58 28.94 -52.09
C GLU A 49 58.68 30.00 -52.23
N VAL A 50 58.32 31.29 -52.15
CA VAL A 50 59.28 32.40 -52.23
C VAL A 50 60.27 32.39 -51.08
N GLU A 51 59.79 32.20 -49.84
CA GLU A 51 60.61 32.19 -48.62
C GLU A 51 61.58 30.99 -48.61
N HIS A 52 61.09 29.83 -49.06
CA HIS A 52 61.89 28.63 -49.18
C HIS A 52 62.93 28.75 -50.31
N PHE A 53 62.57 29.33 -51.45
CA PHE A 53 63.52 29.58 -52.53
C PHE A 53 64.64 30.53 -52.08
N ILE A 54 64.31 31.62 -51.38
CA ILE A 54 65.31 32.51 -50.78
C ILE A 54 66.22 31.72 -49.82
N ALA A 55 65.64 30.88 -48.95
CA ALA A 55 66.40 30.07 -48.02
C ALA A 55 67.34 29.06 -48.72
N GLN A 56 66.95 28.50 -49.86
CA GLN A 56 67.80 27.60 -50.66
C GLN A 56 68.96 28.31 -51.36
N GLN A 57 68.79 29.58 -51.74
CA GLN A 57 69.83 30.37 -52.41
C GLN A 57 70.89 30.93 -51.42
N LEU A 58 70.67 30.78 -50.12
CA LEU A 58 71.59 31.16 -49.06
C LEU A 58 72.71 30.10 -48.90
N ASP A 59 73.60 30.04 -49.87
CA ASP A 59 74.73 29.10 -49.95
C ASP A 59 76.00 29.58 -49.20
N GLY A 60 76.00 30.83 -48.74
CA GLY A 60 77.12 31.47 -48.06
C GLY A 60 78.22 32.01 -49.00
N SER A 61 77.95 32.09 -50.31
CA SER A 61 78.89 32.61 -51.31
C SER A 61 78.28 33.64 -52.27
N ALA A 62 76.98 33.54 -52.55
CA ALA A 62 76.26 34.47 -53.43
C ALA A 62 76.01 35.83 -52.74
N PRO A 63 76.30 36.97 -53.41
CA PRO A 63 75.96 38.30 -52.89
C PRO A 63 74.44 38.51 -52.82
N LEU A 64 73.97 39.24 -51.79
CA LEU A 64 72.54 39.43 -51.51
C LEU A 64 71.76 40.09 -52.67
N GLU A 65 72.42 40.94 -53.47
CA GLU A 65 71.83 41.55 -54.67
C GLU A 65 71.55 40.54 -55.78
N GLU A 66 72.39 39.50 -55.91
CA GLU A 66 72.21 38.44 -56.88
C GLU A 66 71.08 37.49 -56.47
N ILE A 67 70.97 37.16 -55.17
CA ILE A 67 69.83 36.40 -54.63
C ILE A 67 68.53 37.17 -54.87
N ARG A 68 68.53 38.49 -54.68
CA ARG A 68 67.38 39.35 -55.00
C ARG A 68 67.02 39.26 -56.48
N HIS A 69 67.98 39.40 -57.39
CA HIS A 69 67.73 39.33 -58.83
C HIS A 69 67.16 37.95 -59.24
N ARG A 70 67.69 36.85 -58.70
CA ARG A 70 67.18 35.49 -58.95
C ARG A 70 65.74 35.29 -58.47
N VAL A 71 65.35 35.93 -57.36
CA VAL A 71 63.97 35.89 -56.84
C VAL A 71 63.03 36.72 -57.71
N GLU A 72 63.46 37.92 -58.11
CA GLU A 72 62.69 38.80 -59.00
C GLU A 72 62.47 38.17 -60.38
N GLU A 73 63.49 37.47 -60.90
CA GLU A 73 63.42 36.74 -62.17
C GLU A 73 62.46 35.54 -62.10
N ARG A 74 62.49 34.75 -61.01
CA ARG A 74 61.66 33.55 -60.84
C ARG A 74 60.20 33.85 -60.53
N PHE A 75 59.92 34.85 -59.69
CA PHE A 75 58.56 35.15 -59.21
C PHE A 75 57.94 36.41 -59.82
N HIS A 76 58.66 37.07 -60.74
CA HIS A 76 58.22 38.27 -61.47
C HIS A 76 57.66 39.39 -60.58
N ALA A 77 58.21 39.53 -59.36
CA ALA A 77 57.77 40.51 -58.36
C ALA A 77 58.99 41.20 -57.73
N PRO A 78 59.00 42.55 -57.60
CA PRO A 78 60.13 43.28 -57.05
C PRO A 78 60.29 43.04 -55.54
N LEU A 79 61.50 42.72 -55.08
CA LEU A 79 61.80 42.44 -53.68
C LEU A 79 62.62 43.58 -53.06
N SER A 80 62.04 44.30 -52.10
CA SER A 80 62.76 45.39 -51.40
C SER A 80 63.96 44.84 -50.59
N PRO A 81 65.14 45.50 -50.64
CA PRO A 81 66.33 45.10 -49.87
C PRO A 81 66.06 44.96 -48.37
N ASP A 82 65.26 45.87 -47.80
CA ASP A 82 64.91 45.88 -46.37
C ASP A 82 64.07 44.66 -45.96
N THR A 83 63.30 44.09 -46.89
CA THR A 83 62.47 42.91 -46.64
C THR A 83 63.33 41.65 -46.61
N LEU A 84 64.30 41.54 -47.53
CA LEU A 84 65.26 40.44 -47.57
C LEU A 84 66.14 40.44 -46.32
N GLU A 85 66.65 41.60 -45.89
CA GLU A 85 67.46 41.71 -44.67
C GLU A 85 66.66 41.34 -43.40
N ARG A 86 65.41 41.81 -43.30
CA ARG A 86 64.50 41.42 -42.21
C ARG A 86 64.22 39.93 -42.19
N PHE A 87 64.09 39.30 -43.36
CA PHE A 87 63.89 37.86 -43.47
C PHE A 87 65.11 37.09 -43.00
N ILE A 88 66.32 37.46 -43.44
CA ILE A 88 67.58 36.84 -42.99
C ILE A 88 67.77 37.00 -41.48
N LYS A 89 67.50 38.18 -40.92
CA LYS A 89 67.54 38.42 -39.47
C LYS A 89 66.52 37.54 -38.72
N THR A 90 65.38 37.25 -39.35
CA THR A 90 64.37 36.33 -38.81
C THR A 90 64.88 34.89 -38.84
N LEU A 91 65.47 34.42 -39.94
CA LEU A 91 66.09 33.09 -40.04
C LEU A 91 67.21 32.89 -38.99
N ARG A 92 68.04 33.92 -38.78
CA ARG A 92 69.07 33.93 -37.74
C ARG A 92 68.46 33.79 -36.34
N ARG A 93 67.45 34.60 -36.00
CA ARG A 93 66.74 34.51 -34.71
C ARG A 93 66.07 33.15 -34.49
N LEU A 94 65.67 32.47 -35.56
CA LEU A 94 65.07 31.15 -35.52
C LEU A 94 66.10 30.00 -35.42
N GLY A 95 67.40 30.28 -35.57
CA GLY A 95 68.47 29.26 -35.49
C GLY A 95 68.62 28.40 -36.74
N LEU A 96 68.18 28.89 -37.91
CA LEU A 96 68.14 28.15 -39.17
C LEU A 96 69.37 28.37 -40.07
N LEU A 97 70.31 29.23 -39.66
CA LEU A 97 71.57 29.51 -40.37
C LEU A 97 72.75 28.81 -39.67
N GLU A 98 73.81 28.49 -40.41
CA GLU A 98 75.04 27.93 -39.85
C GLU A 98 75.78 28.97 -39.00
N GLU A 99 75.86 28.74 -37.68
CA GLU A 99 76.74 29.49 -36.77
C GLU A 99 77.91 28.61 -36.29
N SER A 100 79.05 29.24 -35.97
CA SER A 100 80.25 28.58 -35.45
C SER A 100 79.92 27.81 -34.16
N LYS A 101 80.56 26.65 -33.97
CA LYS A 101 80.21 25.68 -32.91
C LYS A 101 80.22 26.24 -31.48
N ASP A 102 80.87 27.38 -31.22
CA ASP A 102 80.98 28.00 -29.89
C ASP A 102 79.79 28.90 -29.48
N SER A 103 79.00 29.43 -30.41
CA SER A 103 77.77 30.17 -30.08
C SER A 103 76.57 29.26 -29.78
N ARG A 104 76.74 27.94 -29.93
CA ARG A 104 75.69 26.90 -29.73
C ARG A 104 75.40 26.58 -28.26
N LYS A 105 75.40 27.58 -27.39
CA LYS A 105 74.66 27.49 -26.12
C LYS A 105 73.24 27.96 -26.39
N SER A 106 72.41 27.05 -26.90
CA SER A 106 70.98 27.19 -26.65
C SER A 106 70.77 27.29 -25.13
N PRO A 107 69.79 28.08 -24.65
CA PRO A 107 69.28 27.87 -23.32
C PRO A 107 68.60 26.51 -23.35
N VAL A 108 69.37 25.43 -23.21
CA VAL A 108 68.85 24.17 -22.71
C VAL A 108 68.36 24.55 -21.33
N SER A 109 67.04 24.79 -21.22
CA SER A 109 66.40 25.07 -19.96
C SER A 109 66.66 23.85 -19.09
N GLY A 110 67.69 23.94 -18.26
CA GLY A 110 67.81 23.14 -17.08
C GLY A 110 66.51 23.30 -16.31
N ARG A 111 65.78 22.19 -16.20
CA ARG A 111 65.10 21.77 -14.97
C ARG A 111 64.43 22.92 -14.20
N GLY A 112 63.32 23.39 -14.73
CA GLY A 112 62.13 23.60 -13.90
C GLY A 112 61.17 22.46 -14.19
N ARG A 113 61.06 21.46 -13.31
CA ARG A 113 60.02 20.40 -13.38
C ARG A 113 58.59 20.95 -13.25
N PHE A 114 58.42 22.28 -13.21
CA PHE A 114 57.24 22.99 -12.78
C PHE A 114 57.00 24.23 -13.66
N HIS A 115 56.26 24.06 -14.74
CA HIS A 115 55.63 25.18 -15.44
C HIS A 115 54.16 24.84 -15.67
N GLY A 116 53.27 25.46 -14.92
CA GLY A 116 51.84 25.31 -15.09
C GLY A 116 51.02 26.27 -14.24
N SER A 117 49.97 26.82 -14.81
CA SER A 117 48.82 27.30 -14.01
C SER A 117 48.09 26.08 -13.44
N VAL A 118 47.36 26.20 -12.32
CA VAL A 118 46.58 25.07 -11.73
C VAL A 118 45.72 24.31 -12.76
N LEU A 119 45.27 24.98 -13.82
CA LEU A 119 44.42 24.42 -14.88
C LEU A 119 45.17 23.78 -16.06
N TYR A 120 46.50 23.92 -16.13
CA TYR A 120 47.34 23.42 -17.22
C TYR A 120 48.72 23.04 -16.67
N PHE A 121 48.90 21.75 -16.37
CA PHE A 121 50.12 21.20 -15.75
C PHE A 121 50.69 20.08 -16.63
N ARG A 122 51.97 20.15 -17.04
CA ARG A 122 52.62 19.19 -17.95
C ARG A 122 53.84 18.55 -17.29
N VAL A 123 53.94 17.22 -17.37
CA VAL A 123 55.09 16.41 -16.92
C VAL A 123 55.48 15.45 -18.05
N ASN A 124 56.77 15.36 -18.36
CA ASN A 124 57.29 14.40 -19.34
C ASN A 124 57.74 13.13 -18.61
N PHE A 125 57.36 11.95 -19.12
CA PHE A 125 57.71 10.68 -18.49
C PHE A 125 58.97 10.05 -19.09
N PHE A 126 58.91 9.63 -20.36
CA PHE A 126 60.02 8.96 -21.05
C PHE A 126 59.85 9.04 -22.59
N ASP A 127 60.90 8.64 -23.31
CA ASP A 127 60.93 8.55 -24.78
C ASP A 127 60.42 7.16 -25.24
N PRO A 128 59.28 7.06 -25.94
CA PRO A 128 58.68 5.79 -26.36
C PRO A 128 59.24 5.26 -27.69
N ASN A 129 60.15 5.97 -28.39
CA ASN A 129 60.48 5.66 -29.79
C ASN A 129 60.90 4.19 -30.00
N ARG A 130 61.77 3.68 -29.10
CA ARG A 130 62.23 2.27 -29.13
C ARG A 130 61.12 1.26 -28.82
N LEU A 131 60.15 1.62 -27.99
CA LEU A 131 59.01 0.76 -27.67
C LEU A 131 58.09 0.65 -28.90
N PHE A 132 57.81 1.78 -29.55
CA PHE A 132 57.00 1.82 -30.77
C PHE A 132 57.67 1.10 -31.93
N ASP A 133 59.00 1.18 -32.09
CA ASP A 133 59.75 0.39 -33.09
C ASP A 133 59.57 -1.13 -32.91
N ARG A 134 59.47 -1.63 -31.67
CA ARG A 134 59.22 -3.05 -31.41
C ARG A 134 57.77 -3.44 -31.64
N LEU A 135 56.84 -2.59 -31.23
CA LEU A 135 55.40 -2.86 -31.31
C LEU A 135 54.89 -2.76 -32.75
N ILE A 136 55.42 -1.82 -33.55
CA ILE A 136 54.91 -1.53 -34.89
C ILE A 136 54.96 -2.76 -35.80
N GLY A 137 55.99 -3.59 -35.67
CA GLY A 137 56.12 -4.84 -36.43
C GLY A 137 55.00 -5.85 -36.15
N LYS A 138 54.46 -5.88 -34.94
CA LYS A 138 53.40 -6.82 -34.52
C LYS A 138 51.99 -6.32 -34.82
N ILE A 139 51.80 -5.01 -34.91
CA ILE A 139 50.47 -4.39 -35.06
C ILE A 139 50.14 -3.97 -36.50
N ARG A 140 51.01 -4.28 -37.49
CA ARG A 140 50.77 -3.93 -38.91
C ARG A 140 49.43 -4.47 -39.43
N PHE A 141 48.95 -5.57 -38.86
CA PHE A 141 47.64 -6.14 -39.18
C PHE A 141 46.46 -5.15 -38.98
N PHE A 142 46.53 -4.25 -38.00
CA PHE A 142 45.47 -3.27 -37.74
C PHE A 142 45.29 -2.25 -38.87
N PHE A 143 46.29 -2.06 -39.71
CA PHE A 143 46.24 -1.14 -40.85
C PHE A 143 45.80 -1.83 -42.16
N THR A 144 45.44 -3.13 -42.10
CA THR A 144 44.94 -3.85 -43.28
C THR A 144 43.49 -3.48 -43.58
N PRO A 145 43.08 -3.42 -44.87
CA PRO A 145 41.70 -3.10 -45.22
C PRO A 145 40.69 -4.10 -44.66
N TYR A 146 41.08 -5.37 -44.53
CA TYR A 146 40.23 -6.42 -43.93
C TYR A 146 39.96 -6.15 -42.44
N PHE A 147 40.99 -5.77 -41.67
CA PHE A 147 40.80 -5.43 -40.26
C PHE A 147 39.90 -4.20 -40.12
N LEU A 148 40.16 -3.15 -40.90
CA LEU A 148 39.36 -1.91 -40.89
C LEU A 148 37.89 -2.16 -41.26
N ALA A 149 37.61 -3.04 -42.23
CA ALA A 149 36.25 -3.40 -42.59
C ALA A 149 35.56 -4.22 -41.48
N CYS A 150 36.27 -5.16 -40.87
CA CYS A 150 35.76 -5.99 -39.78
C CYS A 150 35.45 -5.16 -38.52
N SER A 151 36.37 -4.29 -38.09
CA SER A 151 36.16 -3.39 -36.97
C SER A 151 35.04 -2.39 -37.24
N ALA A 152 34.91 -1.86 -38.47
CA ALA A 152 33.80 -0.99 -38.84
C ALA A 152 32.45 -1.71 -38.75
N ALA A 153 32.37 -2.96 -39.24
CA ALA A 153 31.18 -3.79 -39.09
C ALA A 153 30.85 -4.06 -37.61
N LEU A 154 31.87 -4.32 -36.79
CA LEU A 154 31.72 -4.52 -35.35
C LEU A 154 31.19 -3.26 -34.63
N ILE A 155 31.71 -2.08 -34.97
CA ILE A 155 31.27 -0.79 -34.42
C ILE A 155 29.81 -0.51 -34.83
N LEU A 156 29.45 -0.74 -36.09
CA LEU A 156 28.08 -0.56 -36.57
C LEU A 156 27.11 -1.54 -35.89
N PHE A 157 27.52 -2.79 -35.69
CA PHE A 157 26.74 -3.78 -34.97
C PHE A 157 26.54 -3.38 -33.49
N ALA A 158 27.61 -2.98 -32.80
CA ALA A 158 27.54 -2.48 -31.43
C ALA A 158 26.66 -1.22 -31.30
N ALA A 159 26.73 -0.30 -32.27
CA ALA A 159 25.84 0.86 -32.33
C ALA A 159 24.37 0.45 -32.49
N GLY A 160 24.07 -0.53 -33.34
CA GLY A 160 22.74 -1.12 -33.45
C GLY A 160 22.26 -1.71 -32.12
N LEU A 161 23.10 -2.49 -31.45
CA LEU A 161 22.80 -3.06 -30.12
C LEU A 161 22.54 -1.99 -29.06
N ALA A 162 23.35 -0.93 -29.03
CA ALA A 162 23.19 0.17 -28.09
C ALA A 162 21.89 0.95 -28.33
N ILE A 163 21.49 1.14 -29.59
CA ILE A 163 20.23 1.82 -29.94
C ILE A 163 19.02 0.98 -29.55
N VAL A 164 19.05 -0.33 -29.84
CA VAL A 164 17.92 -1.23 -29.53
C VAL A 164 17.73 -1.38 -28.02
N ASN A 165 18.82 -1.43 -27.25
CA ASN A 165 18.78 -1.63 -25.79
C ASN A 165 19.02 -0.33 -25.01
N TRP A 166 18.70 0.83 -25.60
CA TRP A 166 18.98 2.12 -24.99
C TRP A 166 18.29 2.29 -23.62
N ASP A 167 17.07 1.77 -23.47
CA ASP A 167 16.32 1.86 -22.22
C ASP A 167 17.03 1.11 -21.07
N GLU A 168 17.53 -0.10 -21.33
CA GLU A 168 18.30 -0.90 -20.36
C GLU A 168 19.61 -0.19 -19.99
N ILE A 169 20.39 0.25 -20.99
CA ILE A 169 21.66 0.96 -20.76
C ILE A 169 21.44 2.23 -19.94
N SER A 170 20.38 2.99 -20.22
CA SER A 170 20.09 4.24 -19.52
C SER A 170 19.77 4.03 -18.04
N GLN A 171 19.16 2.88 -17.69
CA GLN A 171 18.88 2.49 -16.30
C GLN A 171 20.17 2.02 -15.63
N ASP A 172 20.97 1.18 -16.28
CA ASP A 172 22.20 0.62 -15.73
C ASP A 172 23.29 1.69 -15.52
N VAL A 173 23.34 2.73 -16.35
CA VAL A 173 24.26 3.87 -16.17
C VAL A 173 24.02 4.57 -14.82
N SER A 174 22.82 4.53 -14.25
CA SER A 174 22.56 5.09 -12.92
C SER A 174 23.36 4.39 -11.82
N ALA A 175 23.67 3.10 -11.99
CA ALA A 175 24.48 2.33 -11.04
C ALA A 175 25.94 2.83 -10.99
N LEU A 176 26.43 3.52 -12.03
CA LEU A 176 27.78 4.08 -12.08
C LEU A 176 27.99 5.27 -11.13
N PHE A 177 26.91 5.90 -10.63
CA PHE A 177 27.00 7.03 -9.70
C PHE A 177 27.23 6.62 -8.24
N ARG A 178 27.36 5.32 -7.96
CA ARG A 178 27.73 4.85 -6.62
C ARG A 178 29.18 5.20 -6.30
N ILE A 179 29.45 5.48 -5.02
CA ILE A 179 30.78 5.94 -4.55
C ILE A 179 31.87 4.90 -4.82
N ASP A 180 31.55 3.61 -4.71
CA ASP A 180 32.47 2.49 -4.97
C ASP A 180 32.92 2.41 -6.44
N MET A 181 32.15 2.97 -7.37
CA MET A 181 32.46 2.96 -8.80
C MET A 181 33.41 4.09 -9.22
N ILE A 182 33.62 5.12 -8.39
CA ILE A 182 34.46 6.28 -8.73
C ILE A 182 35.91 5.86 -9.02
N LEU A 183 36.47 4.96 -8.21
CA LEU A 183 37.85 4.48 -8.39
C LEU A 183 37.98 3.68 -9.70
N TRP A 184 36.99 2.84 -10.02
CA TRP A 184 36.93 2.06 -11.25
C TRP A 184 36.79 2.94 -12.50
N ILE A 185 35.94 3.95 -12.46
CA ILE A 185 35.78 4.94 -13.53
C ILE A 185 37.11 5.66 -13.76
N TRP A 186 37.76 6.13 -12.69
CA TRP A 186 39.03 6.86 -12.80
C TRP A 186 40.16 6.01 -13.37
N LEU A 187 40.29 4.76 -12.89
CA LEU A 187 41.27 3.81 -13.41
C LEU A 187 41.02 3.48 -14.88
N THR A 188 39.75 3.26 -15.26
CA THR A 188 39.36 2.95 -16.65
C THR A 188 39.69 4.10 -17.59
N VAL A 189 39.30 5.33 -17.24
CA VAL A 189 39.59 6.53 -18.04
C VAL A 189 41.10 6.69 -18.23
N LEU A 190 41.90 6.50 -17.17
CA LEU A 190 43.36 6.59 -17.25
C LEU A 190 43.94 5.55 -18.21
N VAL A 191 43.49 4.30 -18.11
CA VAL A 191 43.96 3.19 -18.96
C VAL A 191 43.56 3.42 -20.43
N VAL A 192 42.29 3.70 -20.70
CA VAL A 192 41.79 3.95 -22.06
C VAL A 192 42.51 5.13 -22.71
N THR A 193 42.68 6.24 -21.97
CA THR A 193 43.41 7.42 -22.45
C THR A 193 44.88 7.13 -22.73
N THR A 194 45.52 6.24 -21.95
CA THR A 194 46.90 5.80 -22.24
C THR A 194 46.99 5.15 -23.61
N PHE A 195 46.08 4.22 -23.88
CA PHE A 195 46.08 3.49 -25.15
C PHE A 195 45.63 4.37 -26.33
N HIS A 196 44.75 5.34 -26.11
CA HIS A 196 44.38 6.36 -27.09
C HIS A 196 45.60 7.14 -27.59
N GLU A 197 46.41 7.64 -26.66
CA GLU A 197 47.63 8.38 -26.98
C GLU A 197 48.69 7.48 -27.64
N PHE A 198 48.76 6.21 -27.25
CA PHE A 198 49.62 5.23 -27.92
C PHE A 198 49.14 4.93 -29.33
N ALA A 199 47.83 4.93 -29.60
CA ALA A 199 47.29 4.74 -30.94
C ALA A 199 47.73 5.87 -31.89
N HIS A 200 47.73 7.13 -31.43
CA HIS A 200 48.32 8.25 -32.19
C HIS A 200 49.80 8.02 -32.46
N GLY A 201 50.59 7.68 -31.43
CA GLY A 201 52.03 7.48 -31.54
C GLY A 201 52.43 6.34 -32.47
N LEU A 202 51.76 5.19 -32.34
CA LEU A 202 51.99 4.01 -33.17
C LEU A 202 51.60 4.25 -34.63
N THR A 203 50.53 5.01 -34.88
CA THR A 203 50.13 5.38 -36.25
C THR A 203 51.09 6.37 -36.88
N CYS A 204 51.61 7.34 -36.11
CA CYS A 204 52.67 8.23 -36.57
C CYS A 204 53.92 7.43 -36.99
N LYS A 205 54.30 6.45 -36.15
CA LYS A 205 55.43 5.56 -36.42
C LYS A 205 55.20 4.65 -37.64
N HIS A 206 53.97 4.16 -37.84
CA HIS A 206 53.60 3.36 -39.01
C HIS A 206 53.91 4.07 -40.33
N PHE A 207 53.59 5.38 -40.39
CA PHE A 207 53.80 6.21 -41.58
C PHE A 207 55.21 6.79 -41.69
N GLY A 208 56.12 6.45 -40.76
CA GLY A 208 57.54 6.83 -40.80
C GLY A 208 57.91 8.07 -40.00
N GLY A 209 57.02 8.58 -39.13
CA GLY A 209 57.34 9.67 -38.19
C GLY A 209 58.00 9.17 -36.90
N GLU A 210 58.71 10.03 -36.19
CA GLU A 210 59.30 9.70 -34.90
C GLU A 210 58.52 10.28 -33.72
N VAL A 211 58.54 9.59 -32.58
CA VAL A 211 57.86 10.02 -31.36
C VAL A 211 58.82 9.94 -30.20
N HIS A 212 59.21 11.11 -29.67
CA HIS A 212 60.28 11.23 -28.67
C HIS A 212 59.79 11.61 -27.28
N GLU A 213 58.51 11.96 -27.13
CA GLU A 213 57.94 12.41 -25.85
C GLU A 213 56.56 11.82 -25.59
N VAL A 214 56.43 11.11 -24.47
CA VAL A 214 55.14 10.81 -23.82
C VAL A 214 55.15 11.38 -22.42
N GLY A 215 54.00 11.89 -21.98
CA GLY A 215 53.88 12.45 -20.65
C GLY A 215 52.44 12.59 -20.17
N PHE A 216 52.31 13.30 -19.06
CA PHE A 216 51.05 13.63 -18.41
C PHE A 216 50.76 15.12 -18.55
N LEU A 217 49.51 15.43 -18.85
CA LEU A 217 48.96 16.77 -19.00
C LEU A 217 47.63 16.85 -18.23
N LEU A 218 47.57 17.67 -17.18
CA LEU A 218 46.31 18.02 -16.55
C LEU A 218 45.70 19.23 -17.27
N MET A 219 44.61 19.03 -18.01
CA MET A 219 43.89 20.10 -18.70
C MET A 219 42.47 20.23 -18.12
N TYR A 220 42.12 21.39 -17.55
CA TYR A 220 40.79 21.61 -16.92
C TYR A 220 40.42 20.59 -15.83
N PHE A 221 41.38 20.23 -14.95
CA PHE A 221 41.24 19.20 -13.91
C PHE A 221 41.04 17.76 -14.42
N GLN A 222 41.04 17.55 -15.74
CA GLN A 222 41.03 16.21 -16.33
C GLN A 222 42.48 15.71 -16.50
N PRO A 223 42.86 14.57 -15.90
CA PRO A 223 44.14 13.93 -16.15
C PRO A 223 44.15 13.37 -17.58
N CYS A 224 45.00 13.91 -18.45
CA CYS A 224 45.22 13.38 -19.79
C CYS A 224 46.66 12.92 -19.90
N LEU A 225 46.89 11.79 -20.58
CA LEU A 225 48.22 11.51 -21.10
C LEU A 225 48.35 12.23 -22.44
N TYR A 226 49.58 12.48 -22.88
CA TYR A 226 49.81 13.03 -24.21
C TYR A 226 51.00 12.34 -24.86
N CYS A 227 50.90 12.17 -26.18
CA CYS A 227 51.94 11.65 -27.04
C CYS A 227 52.33 12.73 -28.07
N ASN A 228 53.60 13.10 -28.13
CA ASN A 228 54.05 14.14 -29.06
C ASN A 228 54.16 13.59 -30.50
N VAL A 229 53.07 13.69 -31.24
CA VAL A 229 52.95 13.31 -32.66
C VAL A 229 53.18 14.47 -33.63
N SER A 230 53.96 15.48 -33.23
CA SER A 230 54.21 16.67 -34.08
C SER A 230 54.88 16.32 -35.41
N ASP A 231 55.62 15.21 -35.48
CA ASP A 231 56.23 14.69 -36.70
C ASP A 231 55.21 14.36 -37.81
N ALA A 232 53.91 14.21 -37.48
CA ALA A 232 52.87 14.07 -38.48
C ALA A 232 52.81 15.27 -39.45
N TRP A 233 53.34 16.44 -39.04
CA TRP A 233 53.45 17.62 -39.89
C TRP A 233 54.47 17.46 -41.02
N LEU A 234 55.32 16.42 -41.00
CA LEU A 234 56.22 16.11 -42.10
C LEU A 234 55.58 15.24 -43.18
N PHE A 235 54.38 14.69 -42.96
CA PHE A 235 53.76 13.85 -43.98
C PHE A 235 53.21 14.73 -45.13
N PRO A 236 53.63 14.47 -46.39
CA PRO A 236 53.15 15.24 -47.54
C PRO A 236 51.67 14.92 -47.82
N GLU A 237 51.27 13.66 -47.65
CA GLU A 237 49.90 13.19 -47.84
C GLU A 237 48.99 13.57 -46.67
N LYS A 238 47.89 14.25 -46.99
CA LYS A 238 46.85 14.62 -46.02
C LYS A 238 46.19 13.41 -45.37
N SER A 239 46.00 12.31 -46.11
CA SER A 239 45.40 11.07 -45.60
C SER A 239 46.18 10.51 -44.41
N LYS A 240 47.52 10.50 -44.48
CA LYS A 240 48.40 10.02 -43.39
C LYS A 240 48.27 10.90 -42.14
N ARG A 241 48.23 12.22 -42.30
CA ARG A 241 48.01 13.17 -41.18
C ARG A 241 46.65 12.93 -40.50
N LEU A 242 45.59 12.84 -41.30
CA LEU A 242 44.23 12.58 -40.79
C LEU A 242 44.14 11.23 -40.06
N TRP A 243 44.82 10.20 -40.56
CA TRP A 243 44.86 8.89 -39.88
C TRP A 243 45.59 8.96 -38.54
N VAL A 244 46.69 9.71 -38.42
CA VAL A 244 47.37 9.90 -37.13
C VAL A 244 46.41 10.54 -36.13
N THR A 245 45.68 11.59 -36.52
CA THR A 245 44.72 12.26 -35.61
C THR A 245 43.46 11.42 -35.36
N PHE A 246 43.05 10.57 -36.29
CA PHE A 246 41.87 9.71 -36.12
C PHE A 246 42.16 8.44 -35.33
N ALA A 247 43.42 8.01 -35.24
CA ALA A 247 43.81 6.74 -34.61
C ALA A 247 43.37 6.60 -33.15
N GLY A 248 43.45 7.67 -32.35
CA GLY A 248 42.99 7.68 -30.97
C GLY A 248 41.47 7.42 -30.87
N PRO A 249 40.62 8.32 -31.42
CA PRO A 249 39.17 8.12 -31.41
C PRO A 249 38.72 6.78 -32.04
N TYR A 250 39.41 6.33 -33.10
CA TYR A 250 39.15 5.03 -33.72
C TYR A 250 39.40 3.85 -32.76
N PHE A 251 40.49 3.91 -32.00
CA PHE A 251 40.79 2.90 -30.98
C PHE A 251 39.72 2.89 -29.87
N GLU A 252 39.29 4.06 -29.41
CA GLU A 252 38.21 4.17 -28.43
C GLU A 252 36.89 3.58 -28.96
N PHE A 253 36.54 3.84 -30.23
CA PHE A 253 35.37 3.21 -30.85
C PHE A 253 35.47 1.68 -30.89
N CYS A 254 36.66 1.12 -31.13
CA CYS A 254 36.87 -0.32 -31.12
C CYS A 254 36.68 -0.91 -29.71
N ILE A 255 37.24 -0.26 -28.68
CA ILE A 255 37.05 -0.66 -27.29
C ILE A 255 35.58 -0.56 -26.89
N TRP A 256 34.93 0.55 -27.25
CA TRP A 256 33.52 0.78 -26.97
C TRP A 256 32.65 -0.31 -27.59
N ALA A 257 32.89 -0.66 -28.85
CA ALA A 257 32.13 -1.70 -29.54
C ALA A 257 32.29 -3.08 -28.89
N LEU A 258 33.52 -3.43 -28.49
CA LEU A 258 33.79 -4.68 -27.76
C LEU A 258 33.09 -4.67 -26.39
N ALA A 259 33.16 -3.56 -25.66
CA ALA A 259 32.52 -3.42 -24.36
C ALA A 259 30.99 -3.56 -24.46
N THR A 260 30.35 -2.96 -25.46
CA THR A 260 28.90 -3.09 -25.69
C THR A 260 28.49 -4.54 -25.96
N ILE A 261 29.28 -5.28 -26.75
CA ILE A 261 28.98 -6.68 -27.07
C ILE A 261 29.18 -7.57 -25.84
N VAL A 262 30.28 -7.39 -25.10
CA VAL A 262 30.54 -8.18 -23.88
C VAL A 262 29.50 -7.86 -22.80
N TRP A 263 29.14 -6.59 -22.61
CA TRP A 263 28.05 -6.18 -21.72
C TRP A 263 26.74 -6.89 -22.07
N ARG A 264 26.40 -7.02 -23.36
CA ARG A 264 25.17 -7.70 -23.78
C ARG A 264 25.18 -9.22 -23.55
N ILE A 265 26.34 -9.87 -23.57
CA ILE A 265 26.45 -11.34 -23.45
C ILE A 265 26.66 -11.77 -21.99
N THR A 266 27.03 -10.85 -21.10
CA THR A 266 27.34 -11.13 -19.69
C THR A 266 26.18 -10.79 -18.76
N ASP A 267 25.96 -11.61 -17.74
CA ASP A 267 24.91 -11.36 -16.74
C ASP A 267 25.21 -10.12 -15.89
N GLN A 268 24.17 -9.37 -15.53
CA GLN A 268 24.25 -8.07 -14.84
C GLN A 268 24.96 -8.14 -13.47
N GLU A 269 24.93 -9.29 -12.80
CA GLU A 269 25.57 -9.46 -11.48
C GLU A 269 27.08 -9.75 -11.57
N THR A 270 27.63 -9.94 -12.77
CA THR A 270 29.06 -10.22 -12.95
C THR A 270 29.91 -8.95 -12.90
N TRP A 271 31.10 -9.03 -12.29
CA TRP A 271 32.07 -7.93 -12.30
C TRP A 271 32.48 -7.52 -13.73
N LEU A 272 32.43 -8.46 -14.68
CA LEU A 272 32.77 -8.24 -16.07
C LEU A 272 31.71 -7.36 -16.78
N ASN A 273 30.43 -7.60 -16.50
CA ASN A 273 29.35 -6.74 -17.00
C ASN A 273 29.51 -5.31 -16.47
N GLN A 274 29.78 -5.15 -15.17
CA GLN A 274 30.01 -3.84 -14.55
C GLN A 274 31.24 -3.12 -15.13
N ALA A 275 32.36 -3.82 -15.31
CA ALA A 275 33.57 -3.23 -15.89
C ALA A 275 33.34 -2.80 -17.34
N THR A 276 32.63 -3.60 -18.14
CA THR A 276 32.33 -3.26 -19.55
C THR A 276 31.30 -2.14 -19.66
N LEU A 277 30.35 -2.03 -18.73
CA LEU A 277 29.46 -0.87 -18.61
C LEU A 277 30.24 0.42 -18.33
N VAL A 278 31.21 0.39 -17.40
CA VAL A 278 32.09 1.54 -17.10
C VAL A 278 32.86 1.96 -18.35
N VAL A 279 33.49 1.00 -19.04
CA VAL A 279 34.22 1.26 -20.30
C VAL A 279 33.28 1.84 -21.37
N MET A 280 32.12 1.22 -21.59
CA MET A 280 31.15 1.66 -22.59
C MET A 280 30.66 3.08 -22.32
N ALA A 281 30.31 3.40 -21.07
CA ALA A 281 29.83 4.73 -20.69
C ALA A 281 30.94 5.79 -20.78
N THR A 282 32.13 5.49 -20.24
CA THR A 282 33.25 6.44 -20.21
C THR A 282 33.84 6.69 -21.60
N SER A 283 34.13 5.63 -22.37
CA SER A 283 34.64 5.75 -23.74
C SER A 283 33.63 6.42 -24.66
N GLY A 284 32.33 6.11 -24.57
CA GLY A 284 31.31 6.77 -25.40
C GLY A 284 31.25 8.29 -25.18
N VAL A 285 31.27 8.72 -23.93
CA VAL A 285 31.30 10.16 -23.58
C VAL A 285 32.63 10.79 -23.99
N GLN A 286 33.75 10.12 -23.74
CA GLN A 286 35.08 10.61 -24.08
C GLN A 286 35.21 10.82 -25.60
N THR A 287 34.90 9.81 -26.40
CA THR A 287 34.98 9.89 -27.87
C THR A 287 34.07 10.98 -28.44
N PHE A 288 32.86 11.16 -27.89
CA PHE A 288 31.97 12.26 -28.29
C PHE A 288 32.60 13.64 -28.02
N LEU A 289 33.26 13.80 -26.87
CA LEU A 289 33.96 15.04 -26.53
C LEU A 289 35.26 15.22 -27.34
N ASP A 290 36.01 14.16 -27.61
CA ASP A 290 37.24 14.18 -28.38
C ASP A 290 36.99 14.52 -29.86
N PHE A 291 35.94 13.94 -30.45
CA PHE A 291 35.57 14.21 -31.84
C PHE A 291 34.89 15.58 -32.04
N ASN A 292 34.59 16.31 -30.97
CA ASN A 292 33.98 17.64 -31.04
C ASN A 292 34.98 18.69 -31.60
N PRO A 293 34.76 19.23 -32.81
CA PRO A 293 35.70 20.15 -33.46
C PRO A 293 35.75 21.56 -32.84
N LEU A 294 34.85 21.85 -31.90
CA LEU A 294 34.73 23.16 -31.24
C LEU A 294 35.67 23.25 -30.02
N MET A 295 36.07 22.10 -29.47
CA MET A 295 37.03 21.98 -28.38
C MET A 295 38.42 21.64 -28.93
N LYS A 296 39.50 22.12 -28.30
CA LYS A 296 40.87 21.81 -28.75
C LYS A 296 41.28 20.39 -28.33
N ARG A 297 40.59 19.40 -28.88
CA ARG A 297 40.84 17.97 -28.78
C ARG A 297 41.04 17.41 -30.20
N ASP A 298 41.00 16.10 -30.39
CA ASP A 298 41.36 15.47 -31.66
C ASP A 298 40.48 15.89 -32.83
N GLY A 299 39.17 16.06 -32.64
CA GLY A 299 38.25 16.55 -33.66
C GLY A 299 38.59 17.94 -34.18
N TYR A 300 39.17 18.80 -33.35
CA TYR A 300 39.64 20.12 -33.78
C TYR A 300 40.89 20.02 -34.65
N TYR A 301 41.87 19.19 -34.26
CA TYR A 301 43.07 18.98 -35.06
C TYR A 301 42.73 18.25 -36.36
N PHE A 302 41.80 17.29 -36.33
CA PHE A 302 41.27 16.62 -37.51
C PHE A 302 40.64 17.62 -38.47
N LEU A 303 39.78 18.52 -37.98
CA LEU A 303 39.19 19.58 -38.82
C LEU A 303 40.24 20.58 -39.33
N SER A 304 41.21 20.95 -38.48
CA SER A 304 42.31 21.85 -38.83
C SER A 304 43.17 21.27 -39.97
N ASP A 305 43.50 19.99 -39.88
CA ASP A 305 44.31 19.27 -40.86
C ASP A 305 43.46 18.92 -42.10
N TYR A 306 42.16 18.70 -41.94
CA TYR A 306 41.24 18.55 -43.06
C TYR A 306 41.09 19.84 -43.88
N LEU A 307 41.18 21.00 -43.23
CA LEU A 307 41.09 22.30 -43.91
C LEU A 307 42.47 22.85 -44.30
N ASP A 308 43.58 22.20 -43.93
CA ASP A 308 44.96 22.69 -44.03
C ASP A 308 45.16 24.09 -43.40
N MET A 309 44.37 24.39 -42.36
CA MET A 309 44.32 25.69 -41.69
C MET A 309 44.84 25.57 -40.24
N PRO A 310 46.17 25.62 -40.02
CA PRO A 310 46.72 25.51 -38.68
C PRO A 310 46.22 26.65 -37.79
N ASN A 311 45.99 26.35 -36.51
CA ASN A 311 45.48 27.30 -35.53
C ASN A 311 44.12 27.92 -35.90
N LEU A 312 43.24 27.15 -36.58
CA LEU A 312 41.90 27.55 -37.02
C LEU A 312 41.13 28.36 -35.96
N ARG A 313 41.01 27.88 -34.72
CA ARG A 313 40.20 28.55 -33.68
C ARG A 313 40.74 29.93 -33.30
N LYS A 314 42.06 30.06 -33.18
CA LYS A 314 42.70 31.35 -32.86
C LYS A 314 42.55 32.34 -34.01
N ARG A 315 42.72 31.89 -35.25
CA ARG A 315 42.54 32.72 -36.46
C ARG A 315 41.08 33.13 -36.63
N ALA A 316 40.14 32.20 -36.47
CA ALA A 316 38.70 32.42 -36.59
C ALA A 316 38.16 33.38 -35.53
N PHE A 317 38.57 33.26 -34.26
CA PHE A 317 38.16 34.21 -33.22
C PHE A 317 38.80 35.59 -33.39
N ARG A 318 40.06 35.68 -33.82
CA ARG A 318 40.67 36.96 -34.19
C ARG A 318 39.93 37.61 -35.35
N TYR A 319 39.58 36.84 -36.37
CA TYR A 319 38.82 37.30 -37.53
C TYR A 319 37.40 37.72 -37.14
N SER A 320 36.68 36.91 -36.37
CA SER A 320 35.32 37.20 -35.90
C SER A 320 35.31 38.44 -35.01
N GLY A 321 36.25 38.55 -34.07
CA GLY A 321 36.42 39.76 -33.27
C GLY A 321 36.78 40.99 -34.11
N ALA A 322 37.58 40.84 -35.16
CA ALA A 322 37.87 41.90 -36.13
C ALA A 322 36.64 42.28 -36.98
N ALA A 323 35.83 41.31 -37.39
CA ALA A 323 34.60 41.52 -38.14
C ALA A 323 33.54 42.24 -37.31
N THR A 324 33.37 41.84 -36.04
CA THR A 324 32.54 42.55 -35.06
C THR A 324 33.02 43.99 -34.89
N LYS A 325 34.34 44.21 -34.73
CA LYS A 325 34.94 45.56 -34.67
C LYS A 325 34.65 46.40 -35.92
N ARG A 326 34.70 45.81 -37.12
CA ARG A 326 34.33 46.48 -38.39
C ARG A 326 32.83 46.79 -38.48
N LEU A 327 31.98 45.92 -37.92
CA LEU A 327 30.53 46.14 -37.85
C LEU A 327 30.25 47.41 -37.03
N PHE A 328 30.95 47.55 -35.91
CA PHE A 328 30.91 48.71 -35.00
C PHE A 328 31.93 49.82 -35.37
N GLY A 329 32.35 49.94 -36.62
CA GLY A 329 33.11 51.12 -37.10
C GLY A 329 34.54 51.32 -36.56
N VAL A 330 35.08 50.40 -35.75
CA VAL A 330 36.43 50.54 -35.18
C VAL A 330 37.49 50.18 -36.23
N LYS A 331 38.34 51.15 -36.61
CA LYS A 331 39.50 50.93 -37.50
C LYS A 331 40.44 49.89 -36.87
N ASN A 332 40.54 48.71 -37.49
CA ASN A 332 41.35 47.62 -36.97
C ASN A 332 42.69 47.53 -37.72
N LYS A 333 43.80 47.81 -37.02
CA LYS A 333 45.17 47.70 -37.54
C LYS A 333 45.61 46.24 -37.77
N ASP A 334 44.93 45.26 -37.17
CA ASP A 334 45.31 43.83 -37.23
C ASP A 334 44.52 43.03 -38.29
N ALA A 335 44.13 43.65 -39.41
CA ALA A 335 43.37 42.98 -40.45
C ALA A 335 44.22 41.87 -41.13
N ILE A 336 43.86 40.61 -40.86
CA ILE A 336 44.44 39.46 -41.55
C ILE A 336 43.95 39.50 -43.01
N ALA A 337 44.85 39.36 -43.98
CA ALA A 337 44.50 39.10 -45.37
C ALA A 337 43.99 37.66 -45.48
N VAL A 338 42.76 37.46 -45.96
CA VAL A 338 42.05 36.17 -45.91
C VAL A 338 41.46 35.87 -47.28
N THR A 339 41.62 34.63 -47.75
CA THR A 339 41.03 34.17 -49.01
C THR A 339 39.49 34.04 -48.92
N PRO A 340 38.74 34.04 -50.04
CA PRO A 340 37.28 33.89 -50.00
C PRO A 340 36.79 32.59 -49.33
N ARG A 341 37.58 31.51 -49.41
CA ARG A 341 37.29 30.23 -48.74
C ARG A 341 37.51 30.35 -47.23
N GLU A 342 38.68 30.82 -46.80
CA GLU A 342 38.99 31.05 -45.39
C GLU A 342 38.00 32.02 -44.73
N HIS A 343 37.50 33.02 -45.47
CA HIS A 343 36.49 33.95 -44.98
C HIS A 343 35.22 33.23 -44.52
N ARG A 344 34.67 32.34 -45.35
CA ARG A 344 33.46 31.58 -45.01
C ARG A 344 33.72 30.64 -43.82
N VAL A 345 34.85 29.93 -43.85
CA VAL A 345 35.23 29.00 -42.79
C VAL A 345 35.40 29.72 -41.45
N PHE A 346 36.13 30.84 -41.40
CA PHE A 346 36.35 31.57 -40.15
C PHE A 346 35.09 32.20 -39.58
N LEU A 347 34.16 32.66 -40.43
CA LEU A 347 32.90 33.23 -39.97
C LEU A 347 32.00 32.14 -39.38
N VAL A 348 31.77 31.05 -40.12
CA VAL A 348 30.92 29.94 -39.68
C VAL A 348 31.51 29.28 -38.44
N TYR A 349 32.78 28.85 -38.50
CA TYR A 349 33.45 28.22 -37.37
C TYR A 349 33.56 29.17 -36.18
N GLY A 350 33.89 30.45 -36.40
CA GLY A 350 34.02 31.44 -35.34
C GLY A 350 32.71 31.70 -34.60
N LEU A 351 31.58 31.76 -35.32
CA LEU A 351 30.24 31.91 -34.74
C LEU A 351 29.82 30.66 -33.98
N VAL A 352 29.94 29.47 -34.59
CA VAL A 352 29.56 28.19 -33.97
C VAL A 352 30.44 27.88 -32.76
N ALA A 353 31.76 27.98 -32.88
CA ALA A 353 32.67 27.75 -31.77
C ALA A 353 32.54 28.83 -30.67
N GLY A 354 32.19 30.06 -31.04
CA GLY A 354 31.98 31.17 -30.12
C GLY A 354 30.71 30.98 -29.28
N THR A 355 29.59 30.68 -29.94
CA THR A 355 28.31 30.35 -29.28
C THR A 355 28.44 29.11 -28.40
N PHE A 356 29.04 28.03 -28.90
CA PHE A 356 29.32 26.83 -28.10
C PHE A 356 30.20 27.12 -26.88
N SER A 357 31.31 27.84 -27.06
CA SER A 357 32.20 28.19 -25.94
C SER A 357 31.48 29.04 -24.88
N PHE A 358 30.61 29.96 -25.31
CA PHE A 358 29.78 30.74 -24.40
C PHE A 358 28.77 29.86 -23.66
N SER A 359 28.03 29.00 -24.37
CA SER A 359 27.05 28.07 -23.78
C SER A 359 27.68 27.12 -22.77
N VAL A 360 28.86 26.55 -23.06
CA VAL A 360 29.56 25.65 -22.13
C VAL A 360 30.05 26.41 -20.90
N LEU A 361 30.64 27.60 -21.07
CA LEU A 361 31.11 28.42 -19.94
C LEU A 361 29.95 28.93 -19.07
N SER A 362 28.85 29.39 -19.70
CA SER A 362 27.64 29.79 -19.01
C SER A 362 26.98 28.61 -18.30
N GLY A 363 26.88 27.45 -18.95
CA GLY A 363 26.36 26.23 -18.34
C GLY A 363 27.19 25.75 -17.15
N ALA A 364 28.52 25.74 -17.27
CA ALA A 364 29.41 25.41 -16.16
C ALA A 364 29.33 26.42 -15.01
N ALA A 365 29.19 27.72 -15.31
CA ALA A 365 29.01 28.76 -14.29
C ALA A 365 27.65 28.64 -13.59
N LEU A 366 26.58 28.34 -14.33
CA LEU A 366 25.25 28.09 -13.76
C LEU A 366 25.23 26.81 -12.92
N PHE A 367 25.84 25.72 -13.39
CA PHE A 367 25.96 24.46 -12.66
C PHE A 367 26.79 24.61 -11.38
N LEU A 368 27.94 25.27 -11.46
CA LEU A 368 28.78 25.52 -10.28
C LEU A 368 28.06 26.47 -9.30
N GLY A 369 27.37 27.48 -9.83
CA GLY A 369 26.58 28.42 -9.03
C GLY A 369 25.45 27.71 -8.30
N SER A 370 24.60 26.97 -9.02
CA SER A 370 23.50 26.21 -8.43
C SER A 370 24.02 25.17 -7.44
N SER A 371 25.03 24.37 -7.80
CA SER A 371 25.57 23.33 -6.91
C SER A 371 26.18 23.90 -5.62
N LEU A 372 26.89 25.03 -5.69
CA LEU A 372 27.44 25.67 -4.48
C LEU A 372 26.34 26.33 -3.64
N ILE A 373 25.38 27.02 -4.26
CA ILE A 373 24.30 27.72 -3.57
C ILE A 373 23.30 26.73 -2.97
N ASP A 374 22.96 25.65 -3.65
CA ASP A 374 22.02 24.63 -3.16
C ASP A 374 22.61 23.85 -1.99
N ASN A 375 23.89 23.48 -2.06
CA ASN A 375 24.56 22.68 -1.02
C ASN A 375 25.04 23.51 0.19
N TYR A 376 25.45 24.77 -0.03
CA TYR A 376 26.11 25.59 1.00
C TYR A 376 25.46 26.96 1.24
N ARG A 377 24.29 27.23 0.61
CA ARG A 377 23.47 28.43 0.77
C ARG A 377 24.30 29.73 0.67
N GLY A 378 24.20 30.62 1.65
CA GLY A 378 24.89 31.92 1.66
C GLY A 378 26.42 31.82 1.59
N ALA A 379 27.02 30.78 2.17
CA ALA A 379 28.45 30.52 2.05
C ALA A 379 28.83 30.09 0.63
N GLY A 380 27.98 29.28 -0.02
CA GLY A 380 28.09 28.92 -1.43
C GLY A 380 28.02 30.14 -2.36
N PHE A 381 27.10 31.07 -2.09
CA PHE A 381 26.99 32.33 -2.84
C PHE A 381 28.22 33.22 -2.68
N ALA A 382 28.74 33.36 -1.46
CA ALA A 382 29.96 34.12 -1.20
C ALA A 382 31.17 33.51 -1.91
N LEU A 383 31.30 32.18 -1.87
CA LEU A 383 32.37 31.45 -2.56
C LEU A 383 32.26 31.57 -4.08
N PHE A 384 31.06 31.41 -4.65
CA PHE A 384 30.80 31.60 -6.08
C PHE A 384 31.11 33.04 -6.52
N SER A 385 30.69 34.03 -5.75
CA SER A 385 30.96 35.46 -5.99
C SER A 385 32.44 35.81 -5.87
N ALA A 386 33.22 35.06 -5.09
CA ALA A 386 34.68 35.19 -5.01
C ALA A 386 35.40 34.49 -6.18
N ILE A 387 34.89 33.35 -6.66
CA ILE A 387 35.49 32.56 -7.75
C ILE A 387 35.24 33.18 -9.13
N LEU A 388 34.03 33.70 -9.37
CA LEU A 388 33.63 34.22 -10.69
C LEU A 388 34.56 35.34 -11.21
N PRO A 389 34.96 36.35 -10.40
CA PRO A 389 35.89 37.39 -10.82
C PRO A 389 37.31 36.87 -11.06
N VAL A 390 37.72 35.78 -10.39
CA VAL A 390 39.05 35.16 -10.57
C VAL A 390 39.13 34.43 -11.91
N ILE A 391 38.09 33.67 -12.26
CA ILE A 391 38.01 32.92 -13.52
C ILE A 391 37.85 33.87 -14.72
N PHE A 392 37.01 34.91 -14.60
CA PHE A 392 36.68 35.81 -15.71
C PHE A 392 37.46 37.14 -15.71
N ARG A 393 38.48 37.31 -14.86
CA ARG A 393 39.28 38.55 -14.72
C ARG A 393 39.80 39.10 -16.05
N LYS A 394 40.36 38.24 -16.90
CA LYS A 394 40.97 38.61 -18.19
C LYS A 394 39.95 38.97 -19.29
N PRO A 395 38.88 38.18 -19.54
CA PRO A 395 37.86 38.53 -20.54
C PRO A 395 37.02 39.76 -20.14
N VAL A 396 36.70 39.93 -18.85
CA VAL A 396 35.94 41.08 -18.35
C VAL A 396 36.75 42.37 -18.48
N LYS A 397 38.03 42.38 -18.08
CA LYS A 397 38.91 43.55 -18.21
C LYS A 397 39.10 43.98 -19.67
N LYS A 398 39.17 43.03 -20.60
CA LYS A 398 39.19 43.32 -22.05
C LYS A 398 37.87 43.93 -22.50
N SER A 399 36.72 43.34 -22.13
CA SER A 399 35.39 43.81 -22.55
C SER A 399 35.04 45.21 -22.02
N ILE A 400 35.39 45.52 -20.76
CA ILE A 400 35.22 46.84 -20.15
C ILE A 400 36.06 47.90 -20.87
N ALA A 401 37.29 47.56 -21.27
CA ALA A 401 38.15 48.46 -22.04
C ALA A 401 37.61 48.78 -23.46
N TYR A 402 36.67 47.97 -23.99
CA TYR A 402 36.05 48.21 -25.31
C TYR A 402 34.77 49.05 -25.25
N PHE A 403 34.06 49.05 -24.11
CA PHE A 403 32.80 49.77 -23.92
C PHE A 403 32.84 51.26 -24.34
N PRO A 404 33.87 52.06 -24.01
CA PRO A 404 33.94 53.48 -24.41
C PRO A 404 34.20 53.69 -25.92
N THR A 405 34.72 52.70 -26.65
CA THR A 405 34.93 52.78 -28.12
C THR A 405 33.72 52.36 -28.94
N LEU A 406 32.84 51.54 -28.35
CA LEU A 406 31.59 51.08 -28.96
C LEU A 406 30.55 52.21 -29.04
N ILE A 407 30.48 53.06 -28.01
CA ILE A 407 29.52 54.19 -27.92
C ILE A 407 29.86 55.30 -28.93
N LYS A 408 31.15 55.51 -29.22
CA LYS A 408 31.62 56.58 -30.13
C LYS A 408 31.41 56.32 -31.63
N SER A 409 31.02 55.11 -32.04
CA SER A 409 31.02 54.66 -33.44
C SER A 409 29.63 54.29 -34.00
N VAL A 410 28.57 54.42 -33.19
CA VAL A 410 27.18 54.10 -33.55
C VAL A 410 26.56 55.03 -34.62
N PRO A 411 26.85 56.34 -34.72
CA PRO A 411 26.13 57.22 -35.66
C PRO A 411 26.50 57.04 -37.14
N GLU A 412 27.70 56.53 -37.46
CA GLU A 412 28.25 56.59 -38.83
C GLU A 412 27.71 55.54 -39.82
N LYS A 413 26.98 54.52 -39.37
CA LYS A 413 26.55 53.39 -40.24
C LYS A 413 25.05 53.22 -40.43
N LEU A 414 24.21 54.03 -39.78
CA LEU A 414 22.77 54.02 -40.00
C LEU A 414 22.36 54.43 -41.44
N ALA A 415 23.28 55.01 -42.23
CA ALA A 415 23.01 55.52 -43.57
C ALA A 415 23.35 54.58 -44.76
N SER A 416 23.80 53.33 -44.56
CA SER A 416 24.16 52.43 -45.69
C SER A 416 23.58 51.02 -45.58
N LEU A 417 22.27 50.87 -45.77
CA LEU A 417 21.56 49.59 -45.75
C LEU A 417 20.78 49.33 -47.05
N GLY A 418 21.48 48.86 -48.09
CA GLY A 418 20.85 48.39 -49.34
C GLY A 418 20.83 46.87 -49.54
N ARG A 419 21.73 46.11 -48.89
CA ARG A 419 21.85 44.63 -49.09
C ARG A 419 21.64 43.79 -47.81
N SER A 420 21.55 44.44 -46.65
CA SER A 420 21.27 43.81 -45.35
C SER A 420 19.77 43.61 -45.11
N ALA A 421 18.90 44.33 -45.83
CA ALA A 421 17.45 44.25 -45.72
C ALA A 421 16.88 42.90 -46.18
N ILE A 422 17.46 42.29 -47.23
CA ILE A 422 17.03 40.96 -47.72
C ILE A 422 17.40 39.86 -46.71
N ARG A 423 18.57 39.97 -46.06
CA ARG A 423 18.98 39.02 -44.99
C ARG A 423 18.14 39.21 -43.73
N LEU A 424 17.78 40.46 -43.41
CA LEU A 424 16.82 40.76 -42.34
C LEU A 424 15.43 40.18 -42.67
N GLY A 425 15.01 40.22 -43.94
CA GLY A 425 13.76 39.64 -44.41
C GLY A 425 13.71 38.12 -44.31
N VAL A 426 14.81 37.41 -44.61
CA VAL A 426 14.89 35.95 -44.42
C VAL A 426 14.88 35.58 -42.93
N VAL A 427 15.58 36.34 -42.08
CA VAL A 427 15.54 36.17 -40.62
C VAL A 427 14.14 36.50 -40.06
N ALA A 428 13.48 37.54 -40.58
CA ALA A 428 12.11 37.90 -40.22
C ALA A 428 11.10 36.85 -40.70
N ALA A 429 11.32 36.23 -41.87
CA ALA A 429 10.49 35.13 -42.37
C ALA A 429 10.68 33.84 -41.54
N LEU A 430 11.91 33.50 -41.15
CA LEU A 430 12.19 32.38 -40.24
C LEU A 430 11.61 32.63 -38.84
N LEU A 431 11.69 33.86 -38.34
CA LEU A 431 11.00 34.27 -37.11
C LEU A 431 9.48 34.21 -37.30
N ALA A 432 8.93 34.64 -38.43
CA ALA A 432 7.51 34.56 -38.70
C ALA A 432 7.00 33.11 -38.72
N VAL A 433 7.78 32.16 -39.28
CA VAL A 433 7.48 30.72 -39.21
C VAL A 433 7.41 30.22 -37.75
N LEU A 434 8.34 30.66 -36.89
CA LEU A 434 8.34 30.32 -35.46
C LEU A 434 7.09 30.81 -34.71
N PHE A 435 6.50 31.94 -35.10
CA PHE A 435 5.32 32.51 -34.45
C PHE A 435 3.98 32.14 -35.12
N LEU A 436 3.96 31.84 -36.43
CA LEU A 436 2.73 31.58 -37.20
C LEU A 436 2.39 30.09 -37.32
N VAL A 437 3.38 29.19 -37.37
CA VAL A 437 3.12 27.75 -37.44
C VAL A 437 2.67 27.24 -36.08
N HIS A 438 1.50 26.60 -36.05
CA HIS A 438 0.94 26.00 -34.85
C HIS A 438 1.03 24.47 -34.95
N LEU A 439 1.62 23.83 -33.94
CA LEU A 439 1.71 22.37 -33.81
C LEU A 439 0.89 21.91 -32.61
N ASP A 440 0.38 20.68 -32.66
CA ASP A 440 -0.33 20.07 -31.54
C ASP A 440 0.64 19.76 -30.40
N LEU A 441 0.35 20.30 -29.22
CA LEU A 441 1.08 19.97 -28.00
C LEU A 441 0.61 18.60 -27.52
N THR A 442 1.51 17.61 -27.55
CA THR A 442 1.24 16.29 -26.97
C THR A 442 1.98 16.12 -25.66
N VAL A 443 1.28 15.68 -24.60
CA VAL A 443 1.89 15.23 -23.35
C VAL A 443 1.89 13.70 -23.33
N TRP A 444 3.05 13.12 -23.08
CA TRP A 444 3.28 11.68 -22.99
C TRP A 444 3.28 11.17 -21.55
N GLY A 445 2.77 9.97 -21.34
CA GLY A 445 2.81 9.26 -20.06
C GLY A 445 2.68 7.76 -20.25
N GLN A 446 3.22 6.98 -19.32
CA GLN A 446 2.96 5.54 -19.26
C GLN A 446 1.58 5.33 -18.64
N PHE A 447 0.82 4.37 -19.16
CA PHE A 447 -0.49 4.04 -18.60
C PHE A 447 -0.56 2.61 -18.08
N ARG A 448 -1.45 2.40 -17.10
CA ARG A 448 -1.91 1.10 -16.64
C ARG A 448 -3.43 1.03 -16.81
N ILE A 449 -3.93 -0.09 -17.32
CA ILE A 449 -5.38 -0.34 -17.40
C ILE A 449 -5.87 -0.80 -16.04
N VAL A 450 -6.89 -0.11 -15.53
CA VAL A 450 -7.68 -0.51 -14.37
C VAL A 450 -9.14 -0.70 -14.78
N PRO A 451 -9.83 -1.72 -14.24
CA PRO A 451 -11.26 -1.87 -14.46
C PRO A 451 -12.03 -0.69 -13.87
N LEU A 452 -13.19 -0.37 -14.45
CA LEU A 452 -14.04 0.70 -13.92
C LEU A 452 -14.73 0.29 -12.60
N GLN A 453 -15.06 -1.00 -12.47
CA GLN A 453 -15.63 -1.60 -11.27
C GLN A 453 -14.86 -2.87 -10.93
N ASN A 454 -14.30 -2.89 -9.74
CA ASN A 454 -13.65 -4.07 -9.16
C ASN A 454 -14.56 -4.59 -8.07
N THR A 455 -15.04 -5.83 -8.21
CA THR A 455 -15.80 -6.47 -7.14
C THR A 455 -15.13 -7.75 -6.69
N ASP A 456 -14.68 -7.73 -5.43
CA ASP A 456 -14.13 -8.88 -4.75
C ASP A 456 -15.27 -9.76 -4.24
N ILE A 457 -15.32 -10.99 -4.71
CA ILE A 457 -16.20 -12.03 -4.18
C ILE A 457 -15.49 -12.67 -3.00
N ARG A 458 -16.05 -12.47 -1.83
CA ARG A 458 -15.50 -12.93 -0.55
C ARG A 458 -16.42 -13.97 0.08
N ALA A 459 -15.85 -14.83 0.92
CA ALA A 459 -16.62 -15.77 1.71
C ALA A 459 -17.50 -15.02 2.72
N GLU A 460 -18.82 -15.18 2.64
CA GLU A 460 -19.75 -14.57 3.61
C GLU A 460 -19.85 -15.36 4.92
N VAL A 461 -19.51 -16.65 4.86
CA VAL A 461 -19.52 -17.61 5.96
C VAL A 461 -18.24 -18.45 5.96
N GLU A 462 -17.88 -18.96 7.13
CA GLU A 462 -16.74 -19.85 7.30
C GLU A 462 -17.08 -21.26 6.80
N GLY A 463 -16.12 -21.92 6.14
CA GLY A 463 -16.29 -23.30 5.69
C GLY A 463 -15.23 -23.77 4.71
N ILE A 464 -15.39 -25.00 4.23
CA ILE A 464 -14.45 -25.61 3.26
C ILE A 464 -15.01 -25.45 1.85
N ILE A 465 -14.20 -24.98 0.90
CA ILE A 465 -14.61 -24.89 -0.50
C ILE A 465 -14.73 -26.31 -1.08
N LEU A 466 -15.95 -26.70 -1.46
CA LEU A 466 -16.23 -28.01 -2.04
C LEU A 466 -15.87 -28.05 -3.53
N GLU A 467 -16.31 -27.04 -4.26
CA GLU A 467 -16.10 -26.91 -5.69
C GLU A 467 -16.17 -25.44 -6.14
N ILE A 468 -15.46 -25.15 -7.23
CA ILE A 468 -15.51 -23.86 -7.93
C ILE A 468 -16.07 -24.13 -9.33
N LEU A 469 -17.12 -23.39 -9.69
CA LEU A 469 -17.92 -23.61 -10.89
C LEU A 469 -17.50 -22.74 -12.08
N VAL A 470 -16.55 -21.84 -11.87
CA VAL A 470 -16.08 -20.89 -12.88
C VAL A 470 -14.57 -20.99 -13.08
N LYS A 471 -14.12 -20.55 -14.25
CA LYS A 471 -12.71 -20.45 -14.61
C LYS A 471 -12.35 -18.99 -14.89
N GLU A 472 -11.05 -18.73 -14.92
CA GLU A 472 -10.55 -17.45 -15.40
C GLU A 472 -11.10 -17.17 -16.81
N GLN A 473 -11.52 -15.92 -17.07
CA GLN A 473 -12.14 -15.45 -18.32
C GLN A 473 -13.60 -15.87 -18.55
N ASP A 474 -14.22 -16.63 -17.65
CA ASP A 474 -15.65 -16.89 -17.73
C ASP A 474 -16.45 -15.61 -17.46
N ARG A 475 -17.49 -15.39 -18.27
CA ARG A 475 -18.41 -14.28 -18.10
C ARG A 475 -19.55 -14.70 -17.19
N VAL A 476 -19.75 -13.97 -16.11
CA VAL A 476 -20.74 -14.23 -15.07
C VAL A 476 -21.75 -13.10 -15.01
N ARG A 477 -23.00 -13.46 -14.73
CA ARG A 477 -24.08 -12.52 -14.43
C ARG A 477 -24.26 -12.37 -12.93
N LYS A 478 -24.87 -11.27 -12.53
CA LYS A 478 -25.29 -11.03 -11.16
C LYS A 478 -26.19 -12.19 -10.69
N GLY A 479 -25.75 -12.87 -9.64
CA GLY A 479 -26.42 -14.04 -9.04
C GLY A 479 -25.83 -15.39 -9.46
N ASP A 480 -24.93 -15.45 -10.44
CA ASP A 480 -24.29 -16.71 -10.81
C ASP A 480 -23.41 -17.23 -9.67
N VAL A 481 -23.47 -18.53 -9.40
CA VAL A 481 -22.70 -19.19 -8.35
C VAL A 481 -21.27 -19.42 -8.82
N ILE A 482 -20.32 -18.87 -8.07
CA ILE A 482 -18.88 -18.95 -8.34
C ILE A 482 -18.26 -20.15 -7.63
N ALA A 483 -18.55 -20.28 -6.34
CA ALA A 483 -18.03 -21.34 -5.50
C ALA A 483 -19.10 -21.85 -4.53
N ARG A 484 -19.02 -23.13 -4.19
CA ARG A 484 -19.89 -23.77 -3.21
C ARG A 484 -19.06 -24.24 -2.02
N LEU A 485 -19.42 -23.79 -0.83
CA LEU A 485 -18.85 -24.28 0.42
C LEU A 485 -19.59 -25.55 0.88
N SER A 486 -18.91 -26.37 1.67
CA SER A 486 -19.46 -27.60 2.26
C SER A 486 -20.65 -27.29 3.17
N ASP A 487 -21.79 -27.94 2.92
CA ASP A 487 -23.02 -27.79 3.70
C ASP A 487 -23.20 -28.86 4.78
N ARG A 488 -22.27 -29.82 4.88
CA ARG A 488 -22.39 -31.00 5.75
C ARG A 488 -22.61 -30.62 7.21
N ASP A 489 -21.78 -29.72 7.74
CA ASP A 489 -21.81 -29.35 9.16
C ASP A 489 -23.07 -28.54 9.49
N PHE A 490 -23.39 -27.56 8.64
CA PHE A 490 -24.60 -26.74 8.76
C PHE A 490 -25.89 -27.57 8.64
N ARG A 491 -25.94 -28.57 7.76
CA ARG A 491 -27.09 -29.49 7.65
C ARG A 491 -27.23 -30.38 8.88
N ALA A 492 -26.12 -30.90 9.42
CA ALA A 492 -26.15 -31.70 10.63
C ALA A 492 -26.65 -30.89 11.83
N GLU A 493 -26.21 -29.63 11.94
CA GLU A 493 -26.68 -28.72 12.99
C GLU A 493 -28.15 -28.33 12.80
N LEU A 494 -28.57 -28.05 11.56
CA LEU A 494 -29.98 -27.78 11.24
C LEU A 494 -30.88 -28.96 11.63
N GLN A 495 -30.49 -30.19 11.27
CA GLN A 495 -31.25 -31.40 11.60
C GLN A 495 -31.35 -31.60 13.12
N LYS A 496 -30.26 -31.31 13.86
CA LYS A 496 -30.27 -31.34 15.33
C LYS A 496 -31.24 -30.32 15.91
N THR A 497 -31.22 -29.07 15.43
CA THR A 497 -32.14 -28.02 15.88
C THR A 497 -33.59 -28.34 15.52
N GLU A 498 -33.86 -28.89 14.33
CA GLU A 498 -35.22 -29.32 13.95
C GLU A 498 -35.74 -30.44 14.86
N ALA A 499 -34.91 -31.42 15.20
CA ALA A 499 -35.27 -32.45 16.16
C ALA A 499 -35.56 -31.89 17.57
N GLN A 500 -34.83 -30.87 18.02
CA GLN A 500 -35.09 -30.18 19.28
C GLN A 500 -36.41 -29.40 19.25
N ILE A 501 -36.72 -28.72 18.13
CA ILE A 501 -38.01 -28.05 17.93
C ILE A 501 -39.14 -29.05 18.02
N ASP A 502 -39.03 -30.20 17.36
CA ASP A 502 -40.06 -31.24 17.38
C ASP A 502 -40.25 -31.83 18.78
N GLN A 503 -39.15 -32.05 19.52
CA GLN A 503 -39.20 -32.47 20.92
C GLN A 503 -39.95 -31.44 21.80
N SER A 504 -39.60 -30.16 21.69
CA SER A 504 -40.23 -29.10 22.47
C SER A 504 -41.69 -28.86 22.06
N ARG A 505 -42.03 -29.00 20.78
CA ARG A 505 -43.42 -28.98 20.30
C ARG A 505 -44.24 -30.15 20.82
N ALA A 506 -43.67 -31.35 20.87
CA ALA A 506 -44.32 -32.51 21.47
C ALA A 506 -44.57 -32.29 22.97
N LYS A 507 -43.58 -31.73 23.69
CA LYS A 507 -43.72 -31.34 25.11
C LYS A 507 -44.82 -30.29 25.30
N LEU A 508 -44.85 -29.23 24.47
CA LEU A 508 -45.89 -28.22 24.51
C LEU A 508 -47.28 -28.83 24.27
N LYS A 509 -47.40 -29.77 23.33
CA LYS A 509 -48.66 -30.47 23.05
C LYS A 509 -49.13 -31.25 24.27
N LEU A 510 -48.23 -31.91 25.00
CA LEU A 510 -48.55 -32.59 26.25
C LEU A 510 -49.01 -31.61 27.34
N LEU A 511 -48.31 -30.49 27.52
CA LEU A 511 -48.67 -29.46 28.50
C LEU A 511 -50.04 -28.83 28.19
N LYS A 512 -50.32 -28.52 26.91
CA LYS A 512 -51.62 -27.96 26.48
C LYS A 512 -52.77 -28.96 26.56
N ALA A 513 -52.49 -30.25 26.35
CA ALA A 513 -53.50 -31.30 26.50
C ALA A 513 -53.91 -31.54 27.95
N GLY A 514 -53.04 -31.18 28.92
CA GLY A 514 -53.31 -31.30 30.35
C GLY A 514 -53.39 -32.76 30.82
N ALA A 515 -54.12 -32.99 31.92
CA ALA A 515 -54.32 -34.32 32.48
C ALA A 515 -55.06 -35.25 31.50
N ARG A 516 -54.65 -36.52 31.44
CA ARG A 516 -55.28 -37.48 30.52
C ARG A 516 -56.73 -37.74 30.94
N ARG A 517 -57.60 -38.05 29.97
CA ARG A 517 -59.00 -38.41 30.25
C ARG A 517 -59.10 -39.57 31.25
N GLU A 518 -58.19 -40.54 31.17
CA GLU A 518 -58.07 -41.67 32.08
C GLU A 518 -57.76 -41.22 33.52
N GLU A 519 -56.86 -40.24 33.70
CA GLU A 519 -56.49 -39.70 35.01
C GLU A 519 -57.65 -38.91 35.64
N ILE A 520 -58.36 -38.11 34.82
CA ILE A 520 -59.57 -37.39 35.24
C ILE A 520 -60.67 -38.39 35.65
N GLU A 521 -60.84 -39.47 34.89
CA GLU A 521 -61.83 -40.50 35.20
C GLU A 521 -61.49 -41.25 36.50
N VAL A 522 -60.22 -41.63 36.70
CA VAL A 522 -59.75 -42.24 37.96
C VAL A 522 -60.02 -41.29 39.13
N ALA A 523 -59.66 -40.01 39.02
CA ALA A 523 -59.90 -39.04 40.09
C ALA A 523 -61.39 -38.81 40.36
N THR A 524 -62.24 -38.81 39.32
CA THR A 524 -63.69 -38.72 39.45
C THR A 524 -64.26 -39.95 40.18
N ARG A 525 -63.79 -41.16 39.84
CA ARG A 525 -64.16 -42.38 40.56
C ARG A 525 -63.71 -42.32 42.02
N THR A 526 -62.54 -41.75 42.31
CA THR A 526 -62.08 -41.55 43.70
C THR A 526 -63.03 -40.62 44.47
N ILE A 527 -63.52 -39.54 43.86
CA ILE A 527 -64.55 -38.67 44.47
C ILE A 527 -65.83 -39.44 44.73
N ASP A 528 -66.30 -40.26 43.80
CA ASP A 528 -67.50 -41.09 44.00
C ASP A 528 -67.32 -42.07 45.16
N THR A 529 -66.13 -42.69 45.27
CA THR A 529 -65.83 -43.55 46.42
C THR A 529 -65.78 -42.77 47.75
N ALA A 530 -65.19 -41.59 47.78
CA ALA A 530 -65.16 -40.74 48.97
C ALA A 530 -66.57 -40.24 49.35
N ARG A 531 -67.39 -39.88 48.36
CA ARG A 531 -68.79 -39.47 48.54
C ARG A 531 -69.63 -40.60 49.11
N THR A 532 -69.51 -41.81 48.56
CA THR A 532 -70.24 -42.97 49.10
C THR A 532 -69.82 -43.33 50.52
N LYS A 533 -68.53 -43.16 50.88
CA LYS A 533 -68.08 -43.27 52.28
C LYS A 533 -68.73 -42.22 53.18
N GLN A 534 -68.75 -40.95 52.75
CA GLN A 534 -69.41 -39.86 53.49
C GLN A 534 -70.90 -40.15 53.69
N GLU A 535 -71.61 -40.55 52.63
CA GLU A 535 -73.04 -40.88 52.70
C GLU A 535 -73.32 -42.07 53.64
N LYS A 536 -72.44 -43.08 53.64
CA LYS A 536 -72.53 -44.21 54.60
C LYS A 536 -72.31 -43.75 56.03
N ALA A 537 -71.25 -42.98 56.29
CA ALA A 537 -70.96 -42.45 57.62
C ALA A 537 -72.11 -41.56 58.14
N PHE A 538 -72.68 -40.72 57.26
CA PHE A 538 -73.83 -39.88 57.60
C PHE A 538 -75.08 -40.71 57.92
N LYS A 539 -75.38 -41.75 57.12
CA LYS A 539 -76.50 -42.66 57.41
C LYS A 539 -76.31 -43.40 58.73
N MET A 540 -75.11 -43.85 59.04
CA MET A 540 -74.79 -44.50 60.32
C MET A 540 -74.95 -43.54 61.50
N TYR A 541 -74.53 -42.28 61.34
CA TYR A 541 -74.75 -41.24 62.34
C TYR A 541 -76.25 -40.96 62.59
N GLU A 542 -77.05 -40.80 61.52
CA GLU A 542 -78.50 -40.59 61.66
C GLU A 542 -79.21 -41.80 62.28
N GLN A 543 -78.85 -43.03 61.89
CA GLN A 543 -79.35 -44.24 62.53
C GLN A 543 -78.99 -44.31 64.01
N ALA A 544 -77.74 -44.02 64.38
CA ALA A 544 -77.30 -43.99 65.78
C ALA A 544 -78.04 -42.91 66.59
N LYS A 545 -78.27 -41.74 66.00
CA LYS A 545 -79.04 -40.64 66.58
C LYS A 545 -80.51 -41.03 66.80
N GLN A 546 -81.14 -41.68 65.83
CA GLN A 546 -82.52 -42.17 65.94
C GLN A 546 -82.62 -43.25 67.02
N MET A 547 -81.75 -44.26 66.99
CA MET A 547 -81.72 -45.34 67.99
C MET A 547 -81.52 -44.80 69.41
N ARG A 548 -80.63 -43.81 69.58
CA ARG A 548 -80.45 -43.11 70.86
C ARG A 548 -81.72 -42.38 71.28
N GLY A 549 -82.40 -41.69 70.36
CA GLY A 549 -83.67 -41.01 70.62
C GLY A 549 -84.78 -41.97 71.06
N GLU A 550 -84.88 -43.13 70.40
CA GLU A 550 -85.84 -44.19 70.76
C GLU A 550 -85.53 -44.82 72.12
N GLN A 551 -84.24 -45.08 72.41
CA GLN A 551 -83.80 -45.58 73.72
C GLN A 551 -84.07 -44.58 74.84
N LEU A 552 -83.83 -43.29 74.58
CA LEU A 552 -84.09 -42.22 75.54
C LEU A 552 -85.58 -42.13 75.85
N ALA A 553 -86.44 -42.11 74.83
CA ALA A 553 -87.89 -42.10 75.01
C ALA A 553 -88.40 -43.34 75.77
N LYS A 554 -87.84 -44.53 75.52
CA LYS A 554 -88.18 -45.75 76.28
C LYS A 554 -87.76 -45.66 77.75
N ALA A 555 -86.54 -45.18 78.03
CA ALA A 555 -86.03 -45.02 79.38
C ALA A 555 -86.81 -43.95 80.17
N GLU A 556 -87.14 -42.81 79.55
CA GLU A 556 -87.97 -41.76 80.16
C GLU A 556 -89.37 -42.27 80.51
N ASN A 557 -90.03 -42.97 79.57
CA ASN A 557 -91.34 -43.56 79.81
C ASN A 557 -91.32 -44.63 80.91
N ALA A 558 -90.23 -45.41 81.01
CA ALA A 558 -90.07 -46.40 82.07
C ALA A 558 -89.91 -45.74 83.45
N VAL A 559 -89.13 -44.65 83.55
CA VAL A 559 -89.01 -43.86 84.79
C VAL A 559 -90.35 -43.26 85.19
N ASP A 560 -91.04 -42.56 84.27
CA ASP A 560 -92.34 -41.91 84.55
C ASP A 560 -93.41 -42.93 84.98
N LYS A 561 -93.46 -44.10 84.33
CA LYS A 561 -94.38 -45.19 84.70
C LYS A 561 -94.11 -45.72 86.10
N THR A 562 -92.84 -46.00 86.42
CA THR A 562 -92.45 -46.55 87.73
C THR A 562 -92.61 -45.52 88.85
N GLU A 563 -92.37 -44.24 88.56
CA GLU A 563 -92.58 -43.13 89.50
C GLU A 563 -94.07 -42.96 89.86
N LYS A 564 -94.96 -43.02 88.87
CA LYS A 564 -96.42 -43.01 89.10
C LYS A 564 -96.89 -44.20 89.93
N LEU A 565 -96.38 -45.41 89.64
CA LEU A 565 -96.70 -46.62 90.41
C LEU A 565 -96.20 -46.53 91.85
N TYR A 566 -95.02 -45.97 92.07
CA TYR A 566 -94.46 -45.74 93.40
C TYR A 566 -95.34 -44.80 94.23
N GLU A 567 -95.74 -43.65 93.67
CA GLU A 567 -96.60 -42.69 94.38
C GLU A 567 -97.99 -43.26 94.67
N GLN A 568 -98.60 -44.02 93.74
CA GLN A 568 -99.86 -44.71 93.99
C GLN A 568 -99.75 -45.71 95.15
N ARG A 569 -98.71 -46.55 95.16
CA ARG A 569 -98.50 -47.55 96.22
C ARG A 569 -98.28 -46.88 97.59
N LYS A 570 -97.55 -45.77 97.60
CA LYS A 570 -97.28 -44.96 98.80
C LYS A 570 -98.56 -44.37 99.38
N GLN A 571 -99.46 -43.85 98.56
CA GLN A 571 -100.78 -43.34 99.00
C GLN A 571 -101.65 -44.45 99.59
N ILE A 572 -101.77 -45.59 98.90
CA ILE A 572 -102.56 -46.74 99.37
C ILE A 572 -102.03 -47.24 100.72
N ARG A 573 -100.70 -47.37 100.87
CA ARG A 573 -100.08 -47.79 102.13
C ARG A 573 -100.37 -46.82 103.27
N ALA A 574 -100.31 -45.50 103.01
CA ALA A 574 -100.62 -44.48 104.00
C ALA A 574 -102.09 -44.57 104.46
N GLU A 575 -103.02 -44.80 103.53
CA GLU A 575 -104.44 -44.99 103.83
C GLU A 575 -104.70 -46.27 104.64
N GLN A 576 -104.09 -47.39 104.25
CA GLN A 576 -104.21 -48.67 104.97
C GLN A 576 -103.65 -48.57 106.40
N LEU A 577 -102.51 -47.90 106.58
CA LEU A 577 -101.92 -47.65 107.90
C LEU A 577 -102.83 -46.80 108.79
N ALA A 578 -103.37 -45.71 108.25
CA ALA A 578 -104.29 -44.84 108.99
C ALA A 578 -105.56 -45.58 109.43
N ASN A 579 -106.15 -46.37 108.52
CA ASN A 579 -107.35 -47.17 108.81
C ASN A 579 -107.07 -48.25 109.87
N ALA A 580 -105.95 -48.97 109.77
CA ALA A 580 -105.58 -50.01 110.72
C ALA A 580 -105.23 -49.43 112.11
N GLN A 581 -104.58 -48.26 112.17
CA GLN A 581 -104.32 -47.55 113.43
C GLN A 581 -105.62 -47.14 114.11
N SER A 582 -106.55 -46.53 113.37
CA SER A 582 -107.86 -46.13 113.91
C SER A 582 -108.67 -47.33 114.41
N ALA A 583 -108.57 -48.49 113.76
CA ALA A 583 -109.24 -49.71 114.20
C ALA A 583 -108.67 -50.24 115.53
N VAL A 584 -107.34 -50.20 115.72
CA VAL A 584 -106.69 -50.57 116.98
C VAL A 584 -107.11 -49.63 118.11
N GLU A 585 -107.06 -48.32 117.86
CA GLU A 585 -107.42 -47.30 118.85
C GLU A 585 -108.88 -47.46 119.32
N LYS A 586 -109.83 -47.67 118.38
CA LYS A 586 -111.24 -47.93 118.71
C LYS A 586 -111.44 -49.22 119.50
N ALA A 587 -110.70 -50.29 119.18
CA ALA A 587 -110.79 -51.55 119.90
C ALA A 587 -110.21 -51.44 121.32
N GLU A 588 -109.12 -50.69 121.50
CA GLU A 588 -108.50 -50.39 122.79
C GLU A 588 -109.46 -49.62 123.71
N GLU A 589 -110.10 -48.56 123.21
CA GLU A 589 -111.08 -47.80 123.99
C GLU A 589 -112.28 -48.65 124.42
N ARG A 590 -112.81 -49.48 123.50
CA ARG A 590 -113.94 -50.38 123.78
C ARG A 590 -113.60 -51.40 124.88
N LEU A 591 -112.42 -52.01 124.82
CA LEU A 591 -111.97 -52.94 125.86
C LEU A 591 -111.81 -52.24 127.22
N ASN A 592 -111.27 -51.02 127.23
CA ASN A 592 -111.07 -50.26 128.47
C ASN A 592 -112.40 -49.86 129.12
N TYR A 593 -113.40 -49.48 128.31
CA TYR A 593 -114.76 -49.24 128.80
C TYR A 593 -115.35 -50.51 129.45
N GLN A 594 -115.24 -51.65 128.76
CA GLN A 594 -115.79 -52.92 129.25
C GLN A 594 -115.11 -53.39 130.55
N LYS A 595 -113.80 -53.22 130.67
CA LYS A 595 -113.04 -53.52 131.90
C LYS A 595 -113.55 -52.73 133.11
N LYS A 596 -113.81 -51.43 132.94
CA LYS A 596 -114.39 -50.59 134.00
C LYS A 596 -115.80 -51.04 134.38
N ASP A 597 -116.60 -51.46 133.40
CA ASP A 597 -117.94 -51.97 133.67
C ASP A 597 -117.87 -53.29 134.44
N LEU A 598 -116.97 -54.21 134.06
CA LEU A 598 -116.70 -55.44 134.82
C LEU A 598 -116.31 -55.16 136.28
N GLU A 599 -115.39 -54.22 136.53
CA GLU A 599 -115.01 -53.79 137.89
C GLU A 599 -116.22 -53.27 138.70
N ARG A 600 -117.10 -52.48 138.05
CA ARG A 600 -118.35 -52.02 138.65
C ARG A 600 -119.24 -53.21 139.04
N TYR A 601 -119.43 -54.18 138.15
CA TYR A 601 -120.25 -55.36 138.39
C TYR A 601 -119.66 -56.28 139.48
N ILE A 602 -118.34 -56.43 139.57
CA ILE A 602 -117.67 -57.16 140.67
C ILE A 602 -118.00 -56.55 142.03
N GLY A 603 -118.04 -55.21 142.11
CA GLY A 603 -118.41 -54.49 143.33
C GLY A 603 -119.86 -54.77 143.76
N ILE A 604 -120.80 -54.78 142.81
CA ILE A 604 -122.23 -55.02 143.07
C ILE A 604 -122.46 -56.50 143.46
N LEU A 605 -121.73 -57.44 142.86
CA LEU A 605 -121.81 -58.87 143.18
C LEU A 605 -121.41 -59.15 144.64
N LYS A 606 -120.32 -58.54 145.11
CA LYS A 606 -119.84 -58.69 146.50
C LYS A 606 -120.80 -58.13 147.54
N ALA A 607 -121.60 -57.12 147.17
CA ALA A 607 -122.63 -56.54 148.03
C ALA A 607 -123.91 -57.40 148.12
N GLY A 608 -124.01 -58.49 147.35
CA GLY A 608 -125.15 -59.41 147.38
C GLY A 608 -126.39 -58.92 146.62
N HIS A 609 -126.26 -57.89 145.79
CA HIS A 609 -127.39 -57.25 145.09
C HIS A 609 -127.65 -57.79 143.66
N ILE A 610 -126.78 -58.64 143.11
CA ILE A 610 -126.93 -59.21 141.76
C ILE A 610 -126.60 -60.71 141.74
N SER A 611 -127.09 -61.44 140.73
CA SER A 611 -126.87 -62.88 140.60
C SER A 611 -125.57 -63.22 139.86
N ARG A 612 -124.98 -64.39 140.12
CA ARG A 612 -123.75 -64.85 139.45
C ARG A 612 -123.89 -64.96 137.92
N SER A 613 -125.09 -65.25 137.42
CA SER A 613 -125.38 -65.28 135.98
C SER A 613 -125.22 -63.91 135.31
N GLU A 614 -125.44 -62.81 136.03
CA GLU A 614 -125.33 -61.47 135.45
C GLU A 614 -123.86 -61.00 135.35
N TYR A 615 -122.95 -61.56 136.16
CA TYR A 615 -121.52 -61.28 136.09
C TYR A 615 -120.82 -62.01 134.93
N GLU A 616 -121.15 -63.29 134.72
CA GLU A 616 -120.54 -64.12 133.67
C GLU A 616 -120.80 -63.55 132.27
N VAL A 617 -121.97 -62.92 132.06
CA VAL A 617 -122.27 -62.23 130.79
C VAL A 617 -121.30 -61.05 130.54
N VAL A 618 -120.98 -60.26 131.56
CA VAL A 618 -120.08 -59.10 131.42
C VAL A 618 -118.62 -59.55 131.28
N GLU A 619 -118.24 -60.65 131.92
CA GLU A 619 -116.91 -61.29 131.79
C GLU A 619 -116.71 -61.87 130.38
N GLU A 620 -117.71 -62.55 129.82
CA GLU A 620 -117.66 -63.00 128.43
C GLU A 620 -117.57 -61.82 127.45
N GLU A 621 -118.27 -60.71 127.71
CA GLU A 621 -118.16 -59.50 126.90
C GLU A 621 -116.74 -58.91 126.93
N GLU A 622 -116.01 -58.93 128.06
CA GLU A 622 -114.60 -58.48 128.10
C GLU A 622 -113.71 -59.32 127.18
N ILE A 623 -113.81 -60.64 127.27
CA ILE A 623 -112.99 -61.59 126.48
C ILE A 623 -113.23 -61.37 124.99
N THR A 624 -114.47 -61.11 124.58
CA THR A 624 -114.77 -60.79 123.17
C THR A 624 -114.09 -59.50 122.71
N ARG A 625 -114.03 -58.44 123.54
CA ARG A 625 -113.34 -57.19 123.20
C ARG A 625 -111.83 -57.33 123.16
N GLU A 626 -111.24 -58.19 123.98
CA GLU A 626 -109.80 -58.44 123.95
C GLU A 626 -109.39 -59.14 122.65
N LYS A 627 -110.19 -60.12 122.20
CA LYS A 627 -110.00 -60.75 120.89
C LYS A 627 -110.19 -59.78 119.72
N GLU A 628 -111.13 -58.82 119.82
CA GLU A 628 -111.28 -57.75 118.82
C GLU A 628 -110.02 -56.87 118.73
N LEU A 629 -109.38 -56.55 119.85
CA LEU A 629 -108.13 -55.77 119.87
C LEU A 629 -106.96 -56.54 119.26
N GLU A 630 -106.80 -57.83 119.57
CA GLU A 630 -105.76 -58.66 118.95
C GLU A 630 -105.95 -58.76 117.43
N ALA A 631 -107.19 -58.92 116.96
CA ALA A 631 -107.51 -58.91 115.53
C ALA A 631 -107.15 -57.55 114.89
N ALA A 632 -107.47 -56.43 115.55
CA ALA A 632 -107.10 -55.10 115.07
C ALA A 632 -105.57 -54.90 115.01
N ARG A 633 -104.83 -55.33 116.03
CA ARG A 633 -103.35 -55.25 116.04
C ARG A 633 -102.72 -56.13 114.97
N GLY A 634 -103.30 -57.29 114.68
CA GLY A 634 -102.91 -58.14 113.56
C GLY A 634 -103.03 -57.43 112.21
N SER A 635 -104.12 -56.68 111.99
CA SER A 635 -104.32 -55.89 110.76
C SER A 635 -103.29 -54.77 110.59
N LEU A 636 -102.91 -54.09 111.68
CA LEU A 636 -101.88 -53.05 111.67
C LEU A 636 -100.49 -53.61 111.32
N LYS A 637 -100.15 -54.80 111.84
CA LYS A 637 -98.87 -55.47 111.53
C LYS A 637 -98.76 -55.83 110.04
N LEU A 638 -99.85 -56.26 109.42
CA LEU A 638 -99.93 -56.53 107.98
C LEU A 638 -99.75 -55.25 107.15
N ALA A 639 -100.38 -54.14 107.53
CA ALA A 639 -100.22 -52.85 106.85
C ALA A 639 -98.78 -52.28 106.98
N LEU A 640 -98.13 -52.48 108.13
CA LEU A 640 -96.73 -52.09 108.33
C LEU A 640 -95.77 -52.93 107.48
N ALA A 641 -96.08 -54.21 107.27
CA ALA A 641 -95.29 -55.14 106.49
C ALA A 641 -95.45 -55.00 104.97
N ASP A 642 -96.29 -54.07 104.45
CA ASP A 642 -96.43 -53.88 103.00
C ASP A 642 -95.12 -53.39 102.35
N ASN A 643 -94.68 -54.10 101.31
CA ASN A 643 -93.35 -54.04 100.71
C ASN A 643 -93.19 -52.86 99.72
N LEU A 644 -93.14 -51.63 100.24
CA LEU A 644 -92.86 -50.43 99.44
C LEU A 644 -91.40 -50.37 98.91
N SER A 645 -90.48 -51.14 99.52
CA SER A 645 -89.06 -51.16 99.18
C SER A 645 -88.75 -51.73 97.80
N ASP A 646 -89.60 -52.62 97.30
CA ASP A 646 -89.33 -53.33 96.03
C ASP A 646 -89.55 -52.38 94.84
N ILE A 647 -90.60 -51.58 94.87
CA ILE A 647 -90.88 -50.56 93.83
C ILE A 647 -89.84 -49.43 93.86
N GLN A 648 -89.32 -49.08 95.05
CA GLN A 648 -88.26 -48.08 95.16
C GLN A 648 -86.96 -48.55 94.45
N LYS A 649 -86.59 -49.82 94.59
CA LYS A 649 -85.45 -50.40 93.87
C LYS A 649 -85.66 -50.42 92.36
N GLU A 650 -86.88 -50.72 91.90
CA GLU A 650 -87.24 -50.65 90.49
C GLU A 650 -87.14 -49.22 89.93
N LEU A 651 -87.53 -48.21 90.73
CA LEU A 651 -87.42 -46.80 90.35
C LEU A 651 -85.94 -46.36 90.22
N GLU A 652 -85.09 -46.76 91.15
CA GLU A 652 -83.65 -46.46 91.08
C GLU A 652 -82.97 -47.16 89.89
N ALA A 653 -83.34 -48.41 89.59
CA ALA A 653 -82.88 -49.12 88.41
C ALA A 653 -83.29 -48.38 87.12
N ALA A 654 -84.56 -47.97 87.00
CA ALA A 654 -85.05 -47.22 85.84
C ALA A 654 -84.33 -45.88 85.66
N ARG A 655 -84.03 -45.15 86.75
CA ARG A 655 -83.25 -43.90 86.71
C ARG A 655 -81.79 -44.15 86.32
N GLY A 656 -81.20 -45.28 86.71
CA GLY A 656 -79.87 -45.72 86.31
C GLY A 656 -79.76 -45.96 84.81
N ASP A 657 -80.74 -46.67 84.22
CA ASP A 657 -80.81 -46.93 82.78
C ASP A 657 -80.91 -45.64 81.96
N LEU A 658 -81.74 -44.68 82.41
CA LEU A 658 -81.85 -43.36 81.77
C LEU A 658 -80.52 -42.61 81.75
N LYS A 659 -79.77 -42.63 82.85
CA LYS A 659 -78.45 -41.98 82.96
C LYS A 659 -77.43 -42.59 82.00
N LEU A 660 -77.48 -43.91 81.79
CA LEU A 660 -76.57 -44.62 80.89
C LEU A 660 -76.84 -44.25 79.41
N VAL A 661 -78.11 -44.11 79.02
CA VAL A 661 -78.50 -43.65 77.68
C VAL A 661 -78.12 -42.18 77.45
N LEU A 662 -78.24 -41.33 78.48
CA LEU A 662 -77.81 -39.92 78.42
C LEU A 662 -76.29 -39.79 78.24
N ALA A 663 -75.51 -40.67 78.88
CA ALA A 663 -74.05 -40.71 78.77
C ALA A 663 -73.54 -41.32 77.45
N ASN A 664 -74.38 -41.99 76.67
CA ASN A 664 -74.00 -42.56 75.38
C ASN A 664 -73.69 -41.43 74.36
N ASP A 665 -72.43 -41.27 73.98
CA ASP A 665 -71.96 -40.14 73.17
C ASP A 665 -72.02 -40.45 71.67
N LEU A 666 -72.53 -39.50 70.90
CA LEU A 666 -72.55 -39.53 69.44
C LEU A 666 -71.25 -38.95 68.83
N ALA A 667 -70.22 -38.70 69.64
CA ALA A 667 -68.97 -38.07 69.19
C ALA A 667 -68.19 -38.93 68.18
N GLU A 668 -68.15 -40.26 68.36
CA GLU A 668 -67.44 -41.18 67.46
C GLU A 668 -68.01 -41.12 66.04
N PHE A 669 -69.33 -41.28 65.89
CA PHE A 669 -70.02 -41.18 64.60
C PHE A 669 -69.89 -39.77 63.97
N ARG A 670 -69.90 -38.71 64.78
CA ARG A 670 -69.66 -37.34 64.27
C ARG A 670 -68.24 -37.15 63.74
N HIS A 671 -67.25 -37.75 64.42
CA HIS A 671 -65.86 -37.70 63.99
C HIS A 671 -65.68 -38.44 62.66
N GLU A 672 -66.28 -39.63 62.51
CA GLU A 672 -66.23 -40.38 61.25
C GLU A 672 -66.82 -39.60 60.06
N VAL A 673 -67.95 -38.91 60.27
CA VAL A 673 -68.55 -38.03 59.25
C VAL A 673 -67.59 -36.90 58.87
N ALA A 674 -66.96 -36.25 59.85
CA ALA A 674 -66.02 -35.16 59.61
C ALA A 674 -64.74 -35.61 58.89
N VAL A 675 -64.24 -36.81 59.18
CA VAL A 675 -63.10 -37.42 58.47
C VAL A 675 -63.46 -37.71 57.03
N ALA A 676 -64.63 -38.32 56.77
CA ALA A 676 -65.08 -38.64 55.43
C ALA A 676 -65.35 -37.38 54.59
N GLU A 677 -65.85 -36.31 55.20
CA GLU A 677 -66.03 -35.00 54.54
C GLU A 677 -64.69 -34.38 54.13
N LYS A 678 -63.69 -34.39 55.03
CA LYS A 678 -62.33 -33.92 54.70
C LYS A 678 -61.68 -34.74 53.58
N GLU A 679 -61.86 -36.06 53.58
CA GLU A 679 -61.36 -36.94 52.51
C GLU A 679 -62.00 -36.58 51.15
N LEU A 680 -63.31 -36.31 51.14
CA LEU A 680 -64.03 -35.85 49.95
C LEU A 680 -63.53 -34.48 49.45
N ASP A 681 -63.28 -33.54 50.35
CA ASP A 681 -62.79 -32.21 49.97
C ASP A 681 -61.36 -32.24 49.43
N MET A 682 -60.47 -33.05 50.03
CA MET A 682 -59.12 -33.26 49.50
C MET A 682 -59.12 -33.86 48.09
N THR A 683 -59.96 -34.88 47.85
CA THR A 683 -60.06 -35.55 46.55
C THR A 683 -60.68 -34.63 45.48
N LYS A 684 -61.69 -33.82 45.83
CA LYS A 684 -62.19 -32.72 44.97
C LYS A 684 -61.10 -31.70 44.66
N GLY A 685 -60.28 -31.35 45.64
CA GLY A 685 -59.13 -30.46 45.48
C GLY A 685 -58.11 -31.01 44.48
N GLN A 686 -57.77 -32.30 44.56
CA GLN A 686 -56.88 -32.98 43.61
C GLN A 686 -57.44 -32.95 42.19
N LEU A 687 -58.74 -33.25 42.00
CA LEU A 687 -59.37 -33.14 40.68
C LEU A 687 -59.34 -31.71 40.15
N LYS A 688 -59.55 -30.71 41.01
CA LYS A 688 -59.48 -29.30 40.61
C LYS A 688 -58.10 -28.91 40.08
N VAL A 689 -57.03 -29.44 40.68
CA VAL A 689 -55.65 -29.25 40.20
C VAL A 689 -55.42 -29.94 38.85
N LEU A 690 -55.91 -31.18 38.69
CA LEU A 690 -55.83 -31.90 37.42
C LEU A 690 -56.59 -31.20 36.29
N LEU A 691 -57.76 -30.64 36.58
CA LEU A 691 -58.58 -29.88 35.63
C LEU A 691 -57.99 -28.50 35.29
N ALA A 692 -57.29 -27.86 36.23
CA ALA A 692 -56.58 -26.61 35.97
C ALA A 692 -55.40 -26.78 35.00
N GLY A 693 -54.93 -28.02 34.79
CA GLY A 693 -53.92 -28.36 33.80
C GLY A 693 -52.51 -27.87 34.18
N SER A 694 -51.65 -27.75 33.17
CA SER A 694 -50.30 -27.21 33.34
C SER A 694 -50.33 -25.70 33.62
N ARG A 695 -49.34 -25.23 34.39
CA ARG A 695 -49.18 -23.81 34.71
C ARG A 695 -48.92 -22.99 33.45
N LEU A 696 -49.50 -21.78 33.39
CA LEU A 696 -49.32 -20.88 32.25
C LEU A 696 -47.83 -20.54 32.05
N GLU A 697 -47.09 -20.35 33.14
CA GLU A 697 -45.67 -20.06 33.10
C GLU A 697 -44.85 -21.19 32.45
N GLU A 698 -45.25 -22.46 32.62
CA GLU A 698 -44.58 -23.61 32.00
C GLU A 698 -44.86 -23.70 30.49
N ILE A 699 -46.09 -23.35 30.09
CA ILE A 699 -46.50 -23.27 28.68
C ILE A 699 -45.73 -22.13 28.00
N GLU A 700 -45.73 -20.94 28.58
CA GLU A 700 -45.01 -19.77 28.07
C GLU A 700 -43.50 -20.00 28.00
N ALA A 701 -42.90 -20.64 29.01
CA ALA A 701 -41.48 -20.98 28.99
C ALA A 701 -41.14 -21.96 27.84
N THR A 702 -42.00 -22.96 27.60
CA THR A 702 -41.81 -23.91 26.49
C THR A 702 -42.04 -23.25 25.13
N GLU A 703 -43.01 -22.34 25.02
CA GLU A 703 -43.24 -21.54 23.81
C GLU A 703 -42.05 -20.61 23.50
N ALA A 704 -41.48 -19.97 24.53
CA ALA A 704 -40.28 -19.16 24.40
C ALA A 704 -39.06 -19.99 23.97
N GLU A 705 -38.92 -21.22 24.49
CA GLU A 705 -37.89 -22.17 24.07
C GLU A 705 -38.02 -22.53 22.58
N ILE A 706 -39.24 -22.83 22.11
CA ILE A 706 -39.52 -23.09 20.69
C ILE A 706 -39.18 -21.86 19.84
N ALA A 707 -39.58 -20.66 20.27
CA ALA A 707 -39.30 -19.43 19.53
C ALA A 707 -37.78 -19.16 19.42
N GLY A 708 -37.01 -19.46 20.47
CA GLY A 708 -35.55 -19.39 20.47
C GLY A 708 -34.93 -20.36 19.46
N LEU A 709 -35.36 -21.63 19.48
CA LEU A 709 -34.91 -22.64 18.53
C LEU A 709 -35.31 -22.33 17.08
N GLU A 710 -36.51 -21.78 16.84
CA GLU A 710 -36.93 -21.30 15.52
C GLU A 710 -36.08 -20.11 15.03
N GLY A 711 -35.62 -19.26 15.95
CA GLY A 711 -34.60 -18.24 15.68
C GLY A 711 -33.29 -18.87 15.19
N GLN A 712 -32.78 -19.87 15.91
CA GLN A 712 -31.55 -20.59 15.52
C GLN A 712 -31.71 -21.33 14.18
N ARG A 713 -32.88 -21.95 13.94
CA ARG A 713 -33.20 -22.58 12.65
C ARG A 713 -33.15 -21.57 11.50
N ARG A 714 -33.74 -20.38 11.66
CA ARG A 714 -33.67 -19.31 10.64
C ARG A 714 -32.23 -18.85 10.39
N TYR A 715 -31.44 -18.72 11.44
CA TYR A 715 -30.02 -18.40 11.32
C TYR A 715 -29.27 -19.46 10.49
N LEU A 716 -29.43 -20.75 10.82
CA LEU A 716 -28.77 -21.85 10.08
C LEU A 716 -29.22 -21.94 8.62
N LEU A 717 -30.50 -21.71 8.33
CA LEU A 717 -31.00 -21.64 6.95
C LEU A 717 -30.38 -20.48 6.17
N GLU A 718 -30.17 -19.34 6.82
CA GLU A 718 -29.47 -18.21 6.20
C GLU A 718 -27.99 -18.53 5.97
N GLN A 719 -27.30 -19.15 6.93
CA GLN A 719 -25.92 -19.62 6.75
C GLN A 719 -25.81 -20.58 5.55
N LEU A 720 -26.73 -21.55 5.42
CA LEU A 720 -26.80 -22.46 4.28
C LEU A 720 -27.00 -21.73 2.95
N ARG A 721 -27.79 -20.64 2.93
CA ARG A 721 -27.97 -19.80 1.73
C ARG A 721 -26.66 -19.13 1.33
N LEU A 722 -25.88 -18.67 2.30
CA LEU A 722 -24.61 -17.96 2.13
C LEU A 722 -23.42 -18.87 1.80
N LEU A 723 -23.57 -20.21 1.87
CA LEU A 723 -22.55 -21.15 1.40
C LEU A 723 -22.32 -21.11 -0.11
N ASN A 724 -23.27 -20.58 -0.88
CA ASN A 724 -23.08 -20.34 -2.30
C ASN A 724 -22.56 -18.91 -2.48
N ALA A 725 -21.26 -18.79 -2.78
CA ALA A 725 -20.68 -17.51 -3.13
C ALA A 725 -21.16 -17.12 -4.55
N VAL A 726 -21.93 -16.04 -4.64
CA VAL A 726 -22.52 -15.55 -5.91
C VAL A 726 -21.86 -14.26 -6.37
N SER A 727 -21.90 -13.99 -7.68
CA SER A 727 -21.44 -12.71 -8.21
C SER A 727 -22.46 -11.60 -7.91
N PRO A 728 -22.08 -10.48 -7.27
CA PRO A 728 -22.99 -9.36 -7.02
C PRO A 728 -23.19 -8.45 -8.24
N VAL A 729 -22.35 -8.57 -9.27
CA VAL A 729 -22.34 -7.76 -10.50
C VAL A 729 -22.19 -8.65 -11.74
N ASP A 730 -22.53 -8.10 -12.90
CA ASP A 730 -22.20 -8.71 -14.18
C ASP A 730 -20.72 -8.42 -14.51
N GLY A 731 -19.96 -9.42 -14.95
CA GLY A 731 -18.54 -9.21 -15.25
C GLY A 731 -17.80 -10.45 -15.73
N THR A 732 -16.48 -10.38 -15.72
CA THR A 732 -15.59 -11.49 -16.11
C THR A 732 -14.67 -11.85 -14.95
N ILE A 733 -14.47 -13.14 -14.70
CA ILE A 733 -13.57 -13.64 -13.67
C ILE A 733 -12.11 -13.39 -14.08
N THR A 734 -11.32 -12.71 -13.25
CA THR A 734 -9.89 -12.46 -13.51
C THR A 734 -8.95 -13.28 -12.64
N THR A 735 -9.46 -13.90 -11.57
CA THR A 735 -8.63 -14.74 -10.69
C THR A 735 -8.07 -15.92 -11.48
N PRO A 736 -6.74 -16.15 -11.45
CA PRO A 736 -6.12 -17.22 -12.21
C PRO A 736 -6.71 -18.59 -11.90
N THR A 737 -6.93 -19.39 -12.94
CA THR A 737 -7.56 -20.72 -12.79
C THR A 737 -6.77 -21.64 -11.84
N GLN A 738 -5.44 -21.50 -11.79
CA GLN A 738 -4.59 -22.26 -10.87
C GLN A 738 -4.82 -21.89 -9.40
N GLN A 739 -5.06 -20.60 -9.12
CA GLN A 739 -5.36 -20.12 -7.77
C GLN A 739 -6.74 -20.59 -7.33
N LEU A 740 -7.74 -20.49 -8.21
CA LEU A 740 -9.08 -21.03 -7.96
C LEU A 740 -9.01 -22.52 -7.64
N ASN A 741 -8.41 -23.33 -8.51
CA ASN A 741 -8.32 -24.78 -8.28
C ASN A 741 -7.54 -25.15 -7.01
N GLY A 742 -6.54 -24.33 -6.62
CA GLY A 742 -5.78 -24.53 -5.38
C GLY A 742 -6.57 -24.27 -4.10
N MET A 743 -7.67 -23.52 -4.18
CA MET A 743 -8.57 -23.25 -3.05
C MET A 743 -9.55 -24.39 -2.78
N ILE A 744 -9.76 -25.31 -3.73
CA ILE A 744 -10.66 -26.46 -3.54
C ILE A 744 -10.13 -27.33 -2.40
N GLY A 745 -10.98 -27.59 -1.40
CA GLY A 745 -10.63 -28.32 -0.19
C GLY A 745 -9.94 -27.48 0.90
N GLN A 746 -9.66 -26.19 0.66
CA GLN A 746 -9.15 -25.30 1.70
C GLN A 746 -10.27 -24.78 2.59
N HIS A 747 -9.91 -24.50 3.84
CA HIS A 747 -10.78 -23.85 4.81
C HIS A 747 -10.67 -22.33 4.64
N VAL A 748 -11.80 -21.66 4.45
CA VAL A 748 -11.90 -20.20 4.31
C VAL A 748 -12.69 -19.59 5.45
N SER A 749 -12.25 -18.43 5.90
CA SER A 749 -12.88 -17.63 6.94
C SER A 749 -13.76 -16.55 6.32
N LYS A 750 -14.73 -16.05 7.10
CA LYS A 750 -15.57 -14.92 6.66
C LYS A 750 -14.70 -13.71 6.28
N GLY A 751 -14.85 -13.24 5.05
CA GLY A 751 -14.12 -12.12 4.46
C GLY A 751 -12.95 -12.51 3.56
N ASP A 752 -12.57 -13.79 3.52
CA ASP A 752 -11.50 -14.27 2.65
C ASP A 752 -11.89 -14.12 1.17
N LEU A 753 -10.92 -13.71 0.34
CA LEU A 753 -11.11 -13.52 -1.09
C LEU A 753 -11.20 -14.87 -1.81
N ILE A 754 -12.29 -15.08 -2.55
CA ILE A 754 -12.51 -16.28 -3.36
C ILE A 754 -12.18 -15.97 -4.82
N ALA A 755 -12.80 -14.94 -5.39
CA ALA A 755 -12.63 -14.58 -6.78
C ALA A 755 -12.80 -13.06 -6.98
N GLU A 756 -12.26 -12.54 -8.06
CA GLU A 756 -12.46 -11.17 -8.50
C GLU A 756 -13.27 -11.14 -9.79
N VAL A 757 -14.31 -10.32 -9.80
CA VAL A 757 -15.14 -10.05 -10.98
C VAL A 757 -14.99 -8.59 -11.37
N HIS A 758 -14.60 -8.38 -12.62
CA HIS A 758 -14.42 -7.05 -13.19
C HIS A 758 -15.32 -6.87 -14.42
N ASP A 759 -15.94 -5.70 -14.54
CA ASP A 759 -16.56 -5.29 -15.81
C ASP A 759 -15.48 -4.73 -16.74
N LEU A 760 -15.22 -5.47 -17.82
CA LEU A 760 -14.19 -5.16 -18.81
C LEU A 760 -14.73 -4.44 -20.04
N THR A 761 -16.03 -4.17 -20.12
CA THR A 761 -16.64 -3.51 -21.30
C THR A 761 -16.18 -2.06 -21.44
N THR A 762 -16.00 -1.37 -20.33
CA THR A 762 -15.37 -0.05 -20.24
C THR A 762 -14.23 -0.11 -19.25
N VAL A 763 -13.05 0.36 -19.65
CA VAL A 763 -11.86 0.36 -18.80
C VAL A 763 -11.35 1.77 -18.58
N THR A 764 -10.67 1.98 -17.46
CA THR A 764 -9.99 3.25 -17.18
C THR A 764 -8.50 3.06 -17.40
N ALA A 765 -7.85 3.98 -18.10
CA ALA A 765 -6.40 4.05 -18.15
C ALA A 765 -5.90 5.08 -17.15
N GLU A 766 -5.09 4.63 -16.20
CA GLU A 766 -4.33 5.49 -15.30
C GLU A 766 -3.03 5.89 -15.97
N ILE A 767 -2.91 7.14 -16.38
CA ILE A 767 -1.74 7.65 -17.10
C ILE A 767 -0.86 8.41 -16.11
N SER A 768 0.36 7.94 -15.91
CA SER A 768 1.39 8.61 -15.12
C SER A 768 2.01 9.74 -15.93
N VAL A 769 1.54 10.96 -15.68
CA VAL A 769 2.05 12.19 -16.31
C VAL A 769 2.99 12.89 -15.34
N SER A 770 4.11 13.42 -15.81
CA SER A 770 4.99 14.20 -14.92
C SER A 770 4.26 15.45 -14.42
N GLU A 771 4.40 15.77 -13.12
CA GLU A 771 3.93 17.05 -12.55
C GLU A 771 4.48 18.25 -13.33
N LYS A 772 5.60 18.05 -14.01
CA LYS A 772 6.21 19.04 -14.89
C LYS A 772 5.35 19.49 -16.07
N GLU A 773 4.46 18.64 -16.53
CA GLU A 773 3.68 18.84 -17.75
C GLU A 773 2.17 18.86 -17.49
N ILE A 774 1.75 18.61 -16.23
CA ILE A 774 0.34 18.49 -15.85
C ILE A 774 -0.50 19.75 -16.07
N ALA A 775 0.12 20.93 -15.98
CA ALA A 775 -0.57 22.21 -16.12
C ALA A 775 -1.22 22.42 -17.50
N ASP A 776 -0.79 21.69 -18.53
CA ASP A 776 -1.35 21.76 -19.88
C ASP A 776 -2.44 20.68 -20.12
N VAL A 777 -2.60 19.73 -19.20
CA VAL A 777 -3.62 18.67 -19.26
C VAL A 777 -4.93 19.18 -18.65
N ALA A 778 -6.02 18.99 -19.37
CA ALA A 778 -7.36 19.38 -18.94
C ALA A 778 -8.38 18.25 -19.16
N VAL A 779 -9.41 18.22 -18.34
CA VAL A 779 -10.54 17.28 -18.48
C VAL A 779 -11.22 17.49 -19.84
N GLY A 780 -11.53 16.39 -20.52
CA GLY A 780 -12.16 16.38 -21.85
C GLY A 780 -11.20 16.36 -23.05
N GLN A 781 -9.88 16.46 -22.83
CA GLN A 781 -8.88 16.31 -23.90
C GLN A 781 -8.86 14.88 -24.46
N ASP A 782 -8.59 14.77 -25.76
CA ASP A 782 -8.49 13.48 -26.45
C ASP A 782 -7.15 12.81 -26.12
N VAL A 783 -7.21 11.50 -25.90
CA VAL A 783 -6.06 10.67 -25.52
C VAL A 783 -5.96 9.50 -26.49
N VAL A 784 -4.76 9.29 -27.02
CA VAL A 784 -4.43 8.13 -27.86
C VAL A 784 -3.49 7.22 -27.09
N LEU A 785 -3.88 5.96 -26.92
CA LEU A 785 -3.12 4.96 -26.19
C LEU A 785 -2.67 3.83 -27.11
N LYS A 786 -1.46 3.33 -26.86
CA LYS A 786 -0.93 2.10 -27.45
C LYS A 786 -0.47 1.16 -26.35
N ALA A 787 -1.16 0.03 -26.21
CA ALA A 787 -0.77 -1.04 -25.30
C ALA A 787 0.48 -1.76 -25.83
N ARG A 788 1.41 -2.15 -24.94
CA ARG A 788 2.62 -2.89 -25.32
C ARG A 788 2.29 -4.23 -25.99
N SER A 789 1.21 -4.87 -25.54
CA SER A 789 0.72 -6.14 -26.08
C SER A 789 0.11 -6.03 -27.48
N TYR A 790 -0.28 -4.83 -27.92
CA TYR A 790 -0.94 -4.60 -29.21
C TYR A 790 -0.41 -3.32 -29.91
N PRO A 791 0.85 -3.31 -30.39
CA PRO A 791 1.48 -2.11 -30.95
C PRO A 791 0.81 -1.58 -32.23
N GLU A 792 0.14 -2.46 -32.97
CA GLU A 792 -0.57 -2.17 -34.22
C GLU A 792 -1.95 -1.53 -34.02
N LYS A 793 -2.53 -1.60 -32.81
CA LYS A 793 -3.84 -1.01 -32.49
C LYS A 793 -3.70 0.26 -31.67
N THR A 794 -4.49 1.26 -32.01
CA THR A 794 -4.64 2.50 -31.25
C THR A 794 -5.99 2.49 -30.55
N PHE A 795 -5.98 2.82 -29.26
CA PHE A 795 -7.18 2.99 -28.46
C PHE A 795 -7.36 4.49 -28.19
N GLU A 796 -8.55 4.99 -28.43
CA GLU A 796 -8.88 6.40 -28.24
C GLU A 796 -9.78 6.55 -27.02
N GLY A 797 -9.51 7.56 -26.20
CA GLY A 797 -10.28 7.87 -24.99
C GLY A 797 -10.25 9.36 -24.67
N LYS A 798 -10.93 9.73 -23.60
CA LYS A 798 -10.95 11.12 -23.12
C LYS A 798 -10.53 11.22 -21.66
N VAL A 799 -9.81 12.28 -21.33
CA VAL A 799 -9.44 12.60 -19.95
C VAL A 799 -10.71 12.81 -19.13
N MET A 800 -10.97 11.93 -18.16
CA MET A 800 -12.10 12.05 -17.23
C MET A 800 -11.74 12.91 -16.04
N ALA A 801 -10.58 12.65 -15.43
CA ALA A 801 -10.18 13.29 -14.19
C ALA A 801 -8.66 13.34 -14.08
N ILE A 802 -8.18 14.30 -13.28
CA ILE A 802 -6.78 14.45 -12.93
C ILE A 802 -6.70 14.28 -11.42
N ALA A 803 -5.89 13.34 -10.95
CA ALA A 803 -5.71 13.08 -9.53
C ALA A 803 -5.15 14.33 -8.82
N THR A 804 -5.70 14.63 -7.64
CA THR A 804 -5.27 15.79 -6.83
C THR A 804 -4.00 15.51 -6.04
N THR A 805 -3.58 14.25 -5.94
CA THR A 805 -2.37 13.83 -5.23
C THR A 805 -1.33 13.33 -6.23
N ALA A 806 -0.10 13.84 -6.12
CA ALA A 806 1.03 13.30 -6.85
C ALA A 806 1.46 11.95 -6.22
N ALA A 807 1.52 10.91 -7.03
CA ALA A 807 2.10 9.63 -6.61
C ALA A 807 3.62 9.79 -6.53
N GLN A 808 4.21 9.49 -5.36
CA GLN A 808 5.66 9.38 -5.22
C GLN A 808 6.10 8.01 -5.71
N ASN A 809 6.78 7.95 -6.85
CA ASN A 809 7.47 6.73 -7.27
C ASN A 809 8.75 6.59 -6.44
N ALA A 810 8.73 5.72 -5.43
CA ALA A 810 9.82 5.53 -4.48
C ALA A 810 11.13 4.97 -5.09
N SER A 811 11.10 4.48 -6.33
CA SER A 811 12.20 3.70 -6.94
C SER A 811 13.00 4.42 -8.02
N SER A 812 12.64 5.65 -8.40
CA SER A 812 13.38 6.39 -9.43
C SER A 812 13.38 7.86 -9.07
N GLY A 813 14.56 8.51 -8.99
CA GLY A 813 14.70 9.96 -8.78
C GLY A 813 14.08 10.86 -9.88
N ALA A 814 13.20 10.31 -10.72
CA ALA A 814 12.28 11.02 -11.57
C ALA A 814 11.17 11.62 -10.70
N GLY A 815 11.04 12.95 -10.73
CA GLY A 815 10.12 13.69 -9.86
C GLY A 815 8.66 13.23 -9.88
N SER A 816 7.87 13.78 -8.97
CA SER A 816 6.44 13.50 -8.76
C SER A 816 5.64 13.38 -10.07
N THR A 817 4.86 12.31 -10.16
CA THR A 817 3.91 12.07 -11.26
C THR A 817 2.48 12.24 -10.76
N VAL A 818 1.63 12.84 -11.59
CA VAL A 818 0.20 12.99 -11.35
C VAL A 818 -0.54 11.98 -12.23
N LEU A 819 -1.47 11.24 -11.63
CA LEU A 819 -2.27 10.25 -12.32
C LEU A 819 -3.40 10.95 -13.08
N VAL A 820 -3.51 10.70 -14.38
CA VAL A 820 -4.59 11.19 -15.22
C VAL A 820 -5.47 9.99 -15.61
N LEU A 821 -6.74 10.04 -15.21
CA LEU A 821 -7.72 8.99 -15.46
C LEU A 821 -8.41 9.24 -16.80
N THR A 822 -8.39 8.24 -17.68
CA THR A 822 -8.97 8.29 -19.03
C THR A 822 -9.95 7.14 -19.21
N GLN A 823 -11.16 7.40 -19.69
CA GLN A 823 -12.11 6.34 -20.02
C GLN A 823 -11.87 5.82 -21.42
N LEU A 824 -11.90 4.50 -21.56
CA LEU A 824 -11.73 3.79 -22.82
C LEU A 824 -12.89 2.84 -23.06
N ASP A 825 -13.41 2.86 -24.28
CA ASP A 825 -14.30 1.81 -24.76
C ASP A 825 -13.48 0.56 -25.05
N ASN A 826 -13.83 -0.54 -24.38
CA ASN A 826 -13.20 -1.85 -24.54
C ASN A 826 -14.24 -2.89 -24.99
N SER A 827 -15.16 -2.50 -25.89
CA SER A 827 -16.09 -3.39 -26.57
C SER A 827 -15.43 -4.62 -27.22
N SER A 828 -14.16 -4.49 -27.65
CA SER A 828 -13.36 -5.60 -28.21
C SER A 828 -12.76 -6.56 -27.17
N LEU A 829 -12.85 -6.24 -25.87
CA LEU A 829 -12.29 -7.00 -24.74
C LEU A 829 -10.78 -7.30 -24.87
N LEU A 830 -10.05 -6.51 -25.64
CA LEU A 830 -8.61 -6.69 -25.86
C LEU A 830 -7.78 -6.13 -24.71
N LEU A 831 -8.23 -5.03 -24.10
CA LEU A 831 -7.57 -4.43 -22.95
C LEU A 831 -7.91 -5.24 -21.70
N LYS A 832 -6.89 -5.77 -21.04
CA LYS A 832 -7.01 -6.49 -19.77
C LYS A 832 -6.51 -5.62 -18.61
N PRO A 833 -6.97 -5.88 -17.38
CA PRO A 833 -6.42 -5.24 -16.19
C PRO A 833 -4.90 -5.41 -16.14
N ASP A 834 -4.22 -4.39 -15.62
CA ASP A 834 -2.76 -4.34 -15.45
C ASP A 834 -1.93 -4.32 -16.74
N MET A 835 -2.58 -4.29 -17.91
CA MET A 835 -1.88 -4.01 -19.15
C MET A 835 -1.27 -2.61 -19.11
N THR A 836 -0.03 -2.52 -19.61
CA THR A 836 0.72 -1.26 -19.66
C THR A 836 0.98 -0.81 -21.09
N GLY A 837 1.20 0.48 -21.25
CA GLY A 837 1.48 1.08 -22.54
C GLY A 837 1.89 2.53 -22.45
N ASN A 838 1.93 3.19 -23.61
CA ASN A 838 2.21 4.62 -23.71
C ASN A 838 0.96 5.35 -24.19
N ALA A 839 0.64 6.45 -23.52
CA ALA A 839 -0.47 7.33 -23.84
C ALA A 839 0.06 8.70 -24.29
N LYS A 840 -0.66 9.31 -25.23
CA LYS A 840 -0.46 10.69 -25.68
C LYS A 840 -1.74 11.47 -25.49
N ILE A 841 -1.68 12.50 -24.65
CA ILE A 841 -2.78 13.44 -24.42
C ILE A 841 -2.60 14.63 -25.36
N LEU A 842 -3.65 14.97 -26.11
CA LEU A 842 -3.66 16.08 -27.07
C LEU A 842 -4.09 17.37 -26.35
N CYS A 843 -3.13 18.25 -26.06
CA CYS A 843 -3.31 19.48 -25.28
C CYS A 843 -3.52 20.75 -26.14
N GLY A 844 -3.96 20.57 -27.39
CA GLY A 844 -4.30 21.63 -28.34
C GLY A 844 -3.10 22.27 -29.07
N LYS A 845 -3.41 23.17 -30.01
CA LYS A 845 -2.43 23.80 -30.91
C LYS A 845 -1.69 24.95 -30.25
N ARG A 846 -0.36 24.94 -30.31
CA ARG A 846 0.53 26.00 -29.79
C ARG A 846 1.52 26.44 -30.88
N PRO A 847 1.93 27.72 -30.93
CA PRO A 847 2.95 28.17 -31.87
C PRO A 847 4.31 27.53 -31.57
N VAL A 848 5.10 27.24 -32.61
CA VAL A 848 6.40 26.55 -32.50
C VAL A 848 7.35 27.25 -31.52
N PHE A 849 7.36 28.58 -31.51
CA PHE A 849 8.15 29.37 -30.56
C PHE A 849 7.78 29.07 -29.11
N ALA A 850 6.49 28.98 -28.79
CA ALA A 850 6.03 28.68 -27.44
C ALA A 850 6.43 27.25 -27.02
N LEU A 851 6.38 26.29 -27.94
CA LEU A 851 6.85 24.92 -27.69
C LEU A 851 8.36 24.85 -27.44
N ALA A 852 9.15 25.50 -28.29
CA ALA A 852 10.61 25.52 -28.19
C ALA A 852 11.12 26.24 -26.93
N THR A 853 10.41 27.28 -26.49
CA THR A 853 10.77 28.05 -25.30
C THR A 853 10.11 27.56 -24.01
N ARG A 854 9.12 26.64 -24.07
CA ARG A 854 8.35 26.14 -22.90
C ARG A 854 9.24 25.67 -21.75
N ARG A 855 10.22 24.80 -22.03
CA ARG A 855 11.14 24.25 -21.00
C ARG A 855 11.99 25.34 -20.36
N ILE A 856 12.52 26.26 -21.17
CA ILE A 856 13.36 27.38 -20.71
C ILE A 856 12.51 28.37 -19.90
N ALA A 857 11.36 28.78 -20.42
CA ALA A 857 10.46 29.72 -19.76
C ALA A 857 9.96 29.18 -18.41
N ARG A 858 9.70 27.87 -18.31
CA ARG A 858 9.32 27.24 -17.04
C ARG A 858 10.47 27.19 -16.04
N TYR A 859 11.68 26.84 -16.47
CA TYR A 859 12.88 26.90 -15.62
C TYR A 859 13.07 28.31 -15.02
N PHE A 860 12.95 29.35 -15.84
CA PHE A 860 13.02 30.74 -15.35
C PHE A 860 11.84 31.15 -14.46
N ARG A 861 10.63 30.61 -14.67
CA ARG A 861 9.46 30.97 -13.85
C ARG A 861 9.40 30.26 -12.51
N VAL A 862 9.95 29.06 -12.41
CA VAL A 862 9.84 28.22 -11.20
C VAL A 862 11.17 28.16 -10.47
N GLU A 863 12.24 27.69 -11.11
CA GLU A 863 13.55 27.51 -10.47
C GLU A 863 14.23 28.87 -10.21
N VAL A 864 14.20 29.82 -11.14
CA VAL A 864 14.77 31.15 -10.89
C VAL A 864 13.91 32.00 -9.93
N TRP A 865 12.59 31.76 -9.84
CA TRP A 865 11.75 32.41 -8.81
C TRP A 865 12.04 31.87 -7.41
N SER A 866 12.36 30.57 -7.26
CA SER A 866 12.77 29.99 -5.98
C SER A 866 14.09 30.52 -5.42
N TRP A 867 14.84 31.31 -6.21
CA TRP A 867 16.07 31.98 -5.78
C TRP A 867 15.81 33.33 -5.07
N TRP A 868 14.59 33.86 -5.13
CA TRP A 868 14.19 35.13 -4.52
C TRP A 868 13.54 34.96 -3.15
#